data_AF-A0A7S0YUF6-F1
#
_entry.id   AF-A0A7S0YUF6-F1
#
_cell.length_a   1.000
_cell.length_b   1.000
_cell.length_c   1.000
_cell.angle_alpha   90.00
_cell.angle_beta   90.00
_cell.angle_gamma   90.00
#
_symmetry.space_group_name_H-M   'P 1'
#
loop_
_entity.id
_entity.type
_entity.pdbx_description
1 polymer ?
#
loop_
_entity_poly.entity_id
_entity_poly.type
_entity_poly.pdbx_seq_one_letter_code
_entity_poly.pdbx_strand_id
1 'polypeptide(L)'
;RRKRDEVDARMRGVNLLTACFGTLGLVSAVCQNELVVRNVPPGSVTIDALKGVNTAMTICTIACIYRSYWLQVLFTRIVMHLTRGHDLHTNVQWREVLKIKNFWIEVVVCAVHLPPFCTVSVSSEWQFNFMSHRVETVFAVINTARVYLISRCIADWTLSQLPKRHTISTYADLHVGYGFAFKRVFTGLSAVIYIAFIWFVLLIVVGYWYRASELTACQLYDEGVTPEDPRCLNENAVLWSMDNVKYFTKVNDLYMWNAVWATFITSTTVGYGDLVPTTLFSRACAAISALAGLVLAAILTAALEQALQWTPSEMSALLVLEREAARFSMDEKAALLIQLWWRMWKGKRLTRRQRGMDVRDLQRDLRATRAFSQQEVDDLAADSLKISQIAQRCKMVKDASDAMVERVFAPDVARDIAKAQEARGFAMDAEDARQLSSLVGETSFSVEAEVRITELAEHTESALRRATSEKTKLEVAAMEAKVQGMRASREQRWVTEFPWRRDRAKLDRMIYVTNILIAASSSLGTAFAVVQTELVYRDWAVDDPLVDAAKALNTACTVLTLVLLYRYYWLSELFSRVQAHLQRGGKLEERVGHAAVLSDPILWSEWALCAVHLPPTLTFELPIPNLDYVVVYRGEAILCCINTLRIYLLWRVVAGYILAQLPRRHTVSLFTRVKLGKFFAIKKLLNGWNSLLYVVGFWSLTTVFFAFWFRAGEVTSCLLASSTHPVCDEETAKTWVLNDVSFEKTNDISIWSALWVIFITSTGVGYGDLIPTTHLSRLVASIAAIIGIVGASLLTASLSNAIHFSPEELGAAILVTREQARVDLRSHAASIVQHWWRSLVSKHTGQQRLSAAQQRIDPYDLMMVFRRTRVTALLDVEDCAGTSKKIDAVAQRTKYICRGIDALVDHFWNEEAAEKARGQTRGGRGSDAMRAFVEEQGVAKRGGTRRHSFVLEAQQILKNTVREAQPDVPPDEASGQYGALTRAVSRKVGLTAWSATTGWSSRRVVG
;
A
#
# COMPACT_ATOMS: atom_id res chain seq x y z
N ARG A 1 -17.34 23.84 33.65
CA ARG A 1 -17.54 25.11 32.89
C ARG A 1 -16.47 25.37 31.81
N ARG A 2 -15.19 24.97 31.96
CA ARG A 2 -14.13 25.17 30.93
C ARG A 2 -13.69 23.91 30.14
N LYS A 3 -14.19 22.70 30.46
CA LYS A 3 -13.77 21.46 29.79
C LYS A 3 -14.63 21.19 28.55
N ARG A 4 -14.21 21.73 27.40
CA ARG A 4 -14.80 21.46 26.07
C ARG A 4 -14.93 19.96 25.78
N ASP A 5 -13.95 19.18 26.24
CA ASP A 5 -13.88 17.73 26.05
C ASP A 5 -15.01 16.97 26.79
N GLU A 6 -15.55 17.54 27.87
CA GLU A 6 -16.67 16.93 28.61
C GLU A 6 -17.99 17.06 27.83
N VAL A 7 -18.23 18.22 27.22
CA VAL A 7 -19.40 18.44 26.36
C VAL A 7 -19.33 17.53 25.13
N ASP A 8 -18.14 17.43 24.54
CA ASP A 8 -17.88 16.55 23.41
C ASP A 8 -18.05 15.06 23.76
N ALA A 9 -17.58 14.62 24.94
CA ALA A 9 -17.82 13.27 25.44
C ALA A 9 -19.31 12.97 25.65
N ARG A 10 -20.07 13.93 26.20
CA ARG A 10 -21.53 13.81 26.34
C ARG A 10 -22.23 13.75 24.99
N MET A 11 -21.78 14.55 24.01
CA MET A 11 -22.34 14.54 22.65
C MET A 11 -22.13 13.17 21.99
N ARG A 12 -20.95 12.57 22.12
CA ARG A 12 -20.69 11.19 21.67
C ARG A 12 -21.61 10.17 22.32
N GLY A 13 -21.78 10.26 23.64
CA GLY A 13 -22.67 9.37 24.39
C GLY A 13 -24.14 9.48 23.93
N VAL A 14 -24.62 10.71 23.69
CA VAL A 14 -25.96 10.93 23.15
C VAL A 14 -26.10 10.40 21.73
N ASN A 15 -25.12 10.64 20.85
CA ASN A 15 -25.14 10.12 19.49
C ASN A 15 -25.14 8.58 19.43
N LEU A 16 -24.39 7.94 20.34
CA LEU A 16 -24.42 6.48 20.49
C LEU A 16 -25.81 5.99 20.90
N LEU A 17 -26.43 6.63 21.90
CA LEU A 17 -27.80 6.30 22.32
C LEU A 17 -28.82 6.51 21.18
N THR A 18 -28.70 7.60 20.42
CA THR A 18 -29.52 7.85 19.23
C THR A 18 -29.39 6.72 18.22
N ALA A 19 -28.16 6.26 17.95
CA ALA A 19 -27.94 5.14 17.04
C ALA A 19 -28.53 3.84 17.58
N CYS A 20 -28.37 3.53 18.87
CA CYS A 20 -28.93 2.33 19.50
C CYS A 20 -30.47 2.32 19.47
N PHE A 21 -31.13 3.41 19.83
CA PHE A 21 -32.60 3.48 19.76
C PHE A 21 -33.10 3.46 18.32
N GLY A 22 -32.39 4.14 17.42
CA GLY A 22 -32.71 4.12 15.98
C GLY A 22 -32.61 2.72 15.37
N THR A 23 -31.56 1.96 15.71
CA THR A 23 -31.38 0.58 15.22
C THR A 23 -32.35 -0.40 15.86
N LEU A 24 -32.68 -0.24 17.15
CA LEU A 24 -33.71 -1.07 17.80
C LEU A 24 -35.09 -0.83 17.17
N GLY A 25 -35.46 0.41 16.88
CA GLY A 25 -36.71 0.73 16.18
C GLY A 25 -36.74 0.15 14.76
N LEU A 26 -35.63 0.25 14.03
CA LEU A 26 -35.44 -0.38 12.72
C LEU A 26 -35.63 -1.91 12.79
N VAL A 27 -34.92 -2.59 13.71
CA VAL A 27 -35.01 -4.05 13.85
C VAL A 27 -36.43 -4.47 14.17
N SER A 28 -37.12 -3.76 15.08
CA SER A 28 -38.53 -4.01 15.38
C SER A 28 -39.41 -3.89 14.13
N ALA A 29 -39.18 -2.87 13.30
CA ALA A 29 -39.93 -2.65 12.06
C ALA A 29 -39.65 -3.70 10.97
N VAL A 30 -38.45 -4.27 10.92
CA VAL A 30 -38.15 -5.38 10.00
C VAL A 30 -38.73 -6.69 10.52
N CYS A 31 -38.58 -6.97 11.82
CA CYS A 31 -39.15 -8.16 12.47
C CYS A 31 -40.67 -8.21 12.30
N GLN A 32 -41.39 -7.09 12.49
CA GLN A 32 -42.84 -7.06 12.28
C GLN A 32 -43.19 -7.44 10.83
N ASN A 33 -42.44 -6.94 9.85
CA ASN A 33 -42.70 -7.22 8.43
C ASN A 33 -42.39 -8.68 8.08
N GLU A 34 -41.31 -9.25 8.61
CA GLU A 34 -40.99 -10.67 8.40
C GLU A 34 -42.04 -11.60 9.02
N LEU A 35 -42.66 -11.22 10.16
CA LEU A 35 -43.78 -11.98 10.72
C LEU A 35 -45.01 -11.91 9.82
N VAL A 36 -45.33 -10.73 9.26
CA VAL A 36 -46.43 -10.56 8.29
C VAL A 36 -46.19 -11.40 7.04
N VAL A 37 -44.95 -11.43 6.53
CA VAL A 37 -44.59 -12.25 5.36
C VAL A 37 -44.65 -13.75 5.66
N ARG A 38 -44.55 -14.16 6.93
CA ARG A 38 -44.76 -15.54 7.39
C ARG A 38 -46.22 -15.84 7.76
N ASN A 39 -47.17 -15.12 7.15
CA ASN A 39 -48.61 -15.27 7.33
C ASN A 39 -49.13 -15.07 8.77
N VAL A 40 -48.40 -14.34 9.63
CA VAL A 40 -48.94 -13.95 10.95
C VAL A 40 -49.94 -12.81 10.76
N PRO A 41 -51.18 -12.92 11.29
CA PRO A 41 -52.19 -11.91 11.09
C PRO A 41 -51.75 -10.56 11.68
N PRO A 42 -51.95 -9.44 10.97
CA PRO A 42 -51.36 -8.15 11.31
C PRO A 42 -51.91 -7.51 12.59
N GLY A 43 -53.11 -7.94 13.04
CA GLY A 43 -53.71 -7.56 14.33
C GLY A 43 -53.32 -8.47 15.49
N SER A 44 -52.33 -9.36 15.31
CA SER A 44 -51.83 -10.19 16.40
C SER A 44 -51.14 -9.34 17.48
N VAL A 45 -51.31 -9.75 18.73
CA VAL A 45 -50.70 -9.09 19.90
C VAL A 45 -49.18 -8.95 19.75
N THR A 46 -48.52 -9.91 19.09
CA THR A 46 -47.08 -9.90 18.84
C THR A 46 -46.67 -8.80 17.86
N ILE A 47 -47.41 -8.60 16.77
CA ILE A 47 -47.14 -7.54 15.79
C ILE A 47 -47.45 -6.16 16.40
N ASP A 48 -48.55 -6.01 17.11
CA ASP A 48 -48.88 -4.75 17.79
C ASP A 48 -47.89 -4.40 18.90
N ALA A 49 -47.34 -5.40 19.61
CA ALA A 49 -46.25 -5.19 20.56
C ALA A 49 -44.99 -4.66 19.85
N LEU A 50 -44.61 -5.20 18.69
CA LEU A 50 -43.46 -4.71 17.91
C LEU A 50 -43.70 -3.30 17.34
N LYS A 51 -44.94 -2.97 16.94
CA LYS A 51 -45.33 -1.60 16.55
C LYS A 51 -45.21 -0.64 17.74
N GLY A 52 -45.63 -1.07 18.93
CA GLY A 52 -45.47 -0.33 20.18
C GLY A 52 -44.00 -0.09 20.55
N VAL A 53 -43.15 -1.11 20.45
CA VAL A 53 -41.70 -0.98 20.66
C VAL A 53 -41.09 0.01 19.66
N ASN A 54 -41.45 -0.09 18.38
CA ASN A 54 -40.95 0.85 17.36
C ASN A 54 -41.36 2.30 17.66
N THR A 55 -42.60 2.51 18.09
CA THR A 55 -43.12 3.83 18.50
C THR A 55 -42.33 4.38 19.69
N ALA A 56 -42.12 3.59 20.74
CA ALA A 56 -41.34 3.98 21.92
C ALA A 56 -39.88 4.33 21.55
N MET A 57 -39.22 3.49 20.76
CA MET A 57 -37.85 3.73 20.30
C MET A 57 -37.74 4.96 19.40
N THR A 58 -38.77 5.26 18.61
CA THR A 58 -38.83 6.47 17.77
C THR A 58 -38.89 7.74 18.62
N ILE A 59 -39.73 7.75 19.67
CA ILE A 59 -39.82 8.86 20.62
C ILE A 59 -38.46 9.09 21.32
N CYS A 60 -37.83 8.02 21.81
CA CYS A 60 -36.49 8.08 22.40
C CYS A 60 -35.45 8.63 21.43
N THR A 61 -35.49 8.18 20.16
CA THR A 61 -34.57 8.65 19.11
C THR A 61 -34.72 10.15 18.87
N ILE A 62 -35.95 10.65 18.74
CA ILE A 62 -36.23 12.09 18.53
C ILE A 62 -35.76 12.91 19.76
N ALA A 63 -36.01 12.42 20.98
CA ALA A 63 -35.53 13.07 22.20
C ALA A 63 -33.99 13.16 22.24
N CYS A 64 -33.29 12.09 21.85
CA CYS A 64 -31.83 12.09 21.75
C CYS A 64 -31.31 12.99 20.62
N ILE A 65 -31.99 13.08 19.48
CA ILE A 65 -31.66 14.04 18.39
C ILE A 65 -31.75 15.48 18.90
N TYR A 66 -32.87 15.84 19.55
CA TYR A 66 -33.02 17.15 20.18
C TYR A 66 -31.88 17.44 21.17
N ARG A 67 -31.55 16.46 22.03
CA ARG A 67 -30.46 16.56 22.99
C ARG A 67 -29.10 16.76 22.31
N SER A 68 -28.85 16.09 21.18
CA SER A 68 -27.61 16.21 20.40
C SER A 68 -27.45 17.62 19.82
N TYR A 69 -28.49 18.15 19.16
CA TYR A 69 -28.46 19.53 18.66
C TYR A 69 -28.36 20.58 19.76
N TRP A 70 -29.01 20.36 20.90
CA TRP A 70 -28.84 21.22 22.07
C TRP A 70 -27.38 21.29 22.52
N LEU A 71 -26.69 20.13 22.56
CA LEU A 71 -25.26 20.07 22.90
C LEU A 71 -24.39 20.73 21.83
N GLN A 72 -24.75 20.60 20.56
CA GLN A 72 -24.04 21.24 19.46
C GLN A 72 -24.11 22.78 19.54
N VAL A 73 -25.28 23.35 19.84
CA VAL A 73 -25.43 24.80 20.06
C VAL A 73 -24.60 25.27 21.25
N LEU A 74 -24.65 24.54 22.38
CA LEU A 74 -23.83 24.83 23.55
C LEU A 74 -22.34 24.77 23.21
N PHE A 75 -21.91 23.77 22.44
CA PHE A 75 -20.53 23.61 22.02
C PHE A 75 -20.06 24.79 21.16
N THR A 76 -20.86 25.22 20.19
CA THR A 76 -20.57 26.41 19.37
C THR A 76 -20.42 27.67 20.21
N ARG A 77 -21.28 27.89 21.21
CA ARG A 77 -21.16 29.03 22.14
C ARG A 77 -19.87 28.99 22.96
N ILE A 78 -19.48 27.82 23.45
CA ILE A 78 -18.21 27.65 24.17
C ILE A 78 -17.04 28.00 23.26
N VAL A 79 -17.08 27.58 21.99
CA VAL A 79 -16.04 27.95 21.01
C VAL A 79 -16.01 29.46 20.79
N MET A 80 -17.15 30.12 20.59
CA MET A 80 -17.22 31.58 20.43
C MET A 80 -16.75 32.34 21.66
N HIS A 81 -17.06 31.86 22.86
CA HIS A 81 -16.55 32.43 24.11
C HIS A 81 -15.02 32.33 24.19
N LEU A 82 -14.45 31.18 23.82
CA LEU A 82 -13.01 30.94 23.85
C LEU A 82 -12.24 31.71 22.75
N THR A 83 -12.83 31.93 21.57
CA THR A 83 -12.15 32.58 20.43
C THR A 83 -12.40 34.08 20.36
N ARG A 84 -13.59 34.55 20.73
CA ARG A 84 -14.04 35.95 20.56
C ARG A 84 -14.36 36.66 21.88
N GLY A 85 -14.25 35.97 23.02
CA GLY A 85 -14.55 36.56 24.33
C GLY A 85 -16.04 36.85 24.58
N HIS A 86 -16.94 36.30 23.76
CA HIS A 86 -18.39 36.53 23.89
C HIS A 86 -18.94 35.93 25.19
N ASP A 87 -19.93 36.55 25.83
CA ASP A 87 -20.52 36.02 27.07
C ASP A 87 -21.12 34.62 26.89
N LEU A 88 -20.82 33.73 27.86
CA LEU A 88 -21.22 32.32 27.82
C LEU A 88 -22.58 32.13 28.51
N HIS A 89 -23.66 32.15 27.72
CA HIS A 89 -24.98 31.74 28.19
C HIS A 89 -25.14 30.21 28.11
N THR A 90 -25.21 29.55 29.27
CA THR A 90 -25.30 28.06 29.36
C THR A 90 -26.70 27.52 29.04
N ASN A 91 -27.74 28.33 29.22
CA ASN A 91 -29.11 27.92 28.91
C ASN A 91 -29.36 28.12 27.41
N VAL A 92 -29.48 27.00 26.69
CA VAL A 92 -29.91 27.00 25.28
C VAL A 92 -31.43 26.92 25.27
N GLN A 93 -32.08 27.92 24.67
CA GLN A 93 -33.53 27.94 24.53
C GLN A 93 -33.98 26.96 23.43
N TRP A 94 -35.14 26.32 23.61
CA TRP A 94 -35.68 25.36 22.63
C TRP A 94 -35.90 25.99 21.24
N ARG A 95 -36.28 27.27 21.18
CA ARG A 95 -36.48 28.02 19.93
C ARG A 95 -35.23 28.09 19.06
N GLU A 96 -34.04 28.04 19.66
CA GLU A 96 -32.78 28.09 18.91
C GLU A 96 -32.49 26.78 18.18
N VAL A 97 -32.79 25.65 18.82
CA VAL A 97 -32.65 24.33 18.20
C VAL A 97 -33.62 24.20 17.01
N LEU A 98 -34.87 24.66 17.18
CA LEU A 98 -35.89 24.60 16.13
C LEU A 98 -35.59 25.49 14.91
N LYS A 99 -34.70 26.48 15.01
CA LYS A 99 -34.25 27.29 13.86
C LYS A 99 -33.30 26.55 12.93
N ILE A 100 -32.69 25.45 13.40
CA ILE A 100 -31.73 24.68 12.60
C ILE A 100 -32.51 23.84 11.58
N LYS A 101 -32.34 24.13 10.28
CA LYS A 101 -33.03 23.39 9.20
C LYS A 101 -32.73 21.89 9.22
N ASN A 102 -31.48 21.51 9.49
CA ASN A 102 -31.05 20.11 9.53
C ASN A 102 -31.74 19.30 10.63
N PHE A 103 -32.13 19.94 11.73
CA PHE A 103 -32.87 19.27 12.81
C PHE A 103 -34.22 18.75 12.32
N TRP A 104 -34.97 19.55 11.57
CA TRP A 104 -36.28 19.13 11.06
C TRP A 104 -36.20 18.03 10.02
N ILE A 105 -35.20 18.06 9.14
CA ILE A 105 -34.96 16.98 8.17
C ILE A 105 -34.73 15.66 8.92
N GLU A 106 -33.90 15.69 9.96
CA GLU A 106 -33.59 14.50 10.74
C GLU A 106 -34.81 13.98 11.52
N VAL A 107 -35.55 14.88 12.14
CA VAL A 107 -36.78 14.54 12.86
C VAL A 107 -37.80 13.93 11.92
N VAL A 108 -38.01 14.46 10.71
CA VAL A 108 -38.95 13.88 9.74
C VAL A 108 -38.54 12.48 9.34
N VAL A 109 -37.27 12.25 9.00
CA VAL A 109 -36.78 10.91 8.61
C VAL A 109 -36.94 9.91 9.76
N CYS A 110 -36.69 10.32 11.00
CA CYS A 110 -36.85 9.45 12.16
C CYS A 110 -38.30 9.33 12.64
N ALA A 111 -39.17 10.30 12.42
CA ALA A 111 -40.54 10.30 12.95
C ALA A 111 -41.50 9.40 12.16
N VAL A 112 -41.21 9.11 10.89
CA VAL A 112 -42.06 8.25 10.06
C VAL A 112 -41.96 6.80 10.55
N HIS A 113 -43.02 6.31 11.19
CA HIS A 113 -43.19 4.93 11.65
C HIS A 113 -44.69 4.59 11.72
N LEU A 114 -45.02 3.31 11.78
CA LEU A 114 -46.39 2.83 11.91
C LEU A 114 -46.75 2.68 13.41
N PRO A 115 -47.76 3.41 13.93
CA PRO A 115 -48.23 3.25 15.31
C PRO A 115 -48.97 1.91 15.52
N PRO A 116 -49.12 1.45 16.78
CA PRO A 116 -49.84 0.22 17.10
C PRO A 116 -51.32 0.30 16.71
N PHE A 117 -51.94 -0.84 16.41
CA PHE A 117 -53.34 -0.98 16.01
C PHE A 117 -53.73 -0.36 14.65
N CYS A 118 -52.76 0.16 13.89
CA CYS A 118 -52.99 0.64 12.53
C CYS A 118 -52.50 -0.39 11.51
N THR A 119 -53.40 -0.84 10.64
CA THR A 119 -53.14 -1.77 9.52
C THR A 119 -53.91 -1.26 8.31
N VAL A 120 -53.22 -0.94 7.22
CA VAL A 120 -53.82 -0.43 5.97
C VAL A 120 -53.11 -1.07 4.79
N SER A 121 -53.82 -1.27 3.67
CA SER A 121 -53.24 -1.65 2.39
C SER A 121 -53.26 -0.48 1.41
N VAL A 122 -52.19 -0.35 0.63
CA VAL A 122 -52.06 0.65 -0.44
C VAL A 122 -51.95 -0.12 -1.75
N SER A 123 -52.89 0.12 -2.66
CA SER A 123 -52.90 -0.48 -3.99
C SER A 123 -52.32 0.46 -5.04
N SER A 124 -51.57 -0.09 -5.99
CA SER A 124 -51.11 0.59 -7.20
C SER A 124 -51.24 -0.31 -8.41
N GLU A 125 -51.44 0.28 -9.58
CA GLU A 125 -51.48 -0.44 -10.86
C GLU A 125 -50.32 0.02 -11.74
N TRP A 126 -49.61 -0.93 -12.35
CA TRP A 126 -48.47 -0.66 -13.23
C TRP A 126 -48.44 -1.62 -14.41
N GLN A 127 -48.40 -1.10 -15.65
CA GLN A 127 -48.39 -1.91 -16.88
C GLN A 127 -49.45 -3.02 -16.89
N PHE A 128 -50.69 -2.70 -16.51
CA PHE A 128 -51.83 -3.63 -16.40
C PHE A 128 -51.72 -4.67 -15.27
N ASN A 129 -50.64 -4.67 -14.48
CA ASN A 129 -50.49 -5.52 -13.30
C ASN A 129 -51.03 -4.80 -12.07
N PHE A 130 -51.91 -5.46 -11.32
CA PHE A 130 -52.44 -4.96 -10.05
C PHE A 130 -51.56 -5.42 -8.89
N MET A 131 -51.17 -4.48 -8.03
CA MET A 131 -50.36 -4.75 -6.86
C MET A 131 -50.94 -4.06 -5.64
N SER A 132 -50.97 -4.77 -4.51
CA SER A 132 -51.33 -4.21 -3.21
C SER A 132 -50.16 -4.40 -2.25
N HIS A 133 -49.73 -3.34 -1.59
CA HIS A 133 -48.70 -3.39 -0.55
C HIS A 133 -49.32 -3.13 0.82
N ARG A 134 -48.84 -3.85 1.84
CA ARG A 134 -49.16 -3.52 3.24
C ARG A 134 -48.38 -2.30 3.69
N VAL A 135 -49.01 -1.44 4.48
CA VAL A 135 -48.37 -0.26 5.06
C VAL A 135 -47.24 -0.65 6.02
N GLU A 136 -47.33 -1.81 6.68
CA GLU A 136 -46.25 -2.40 7.47
C GLU A 136 -44.95 -2.53 6.66
N THR A 137 -45.04 -3.01 5.43
CA THR A 137 -43.91 -3.21 4.51
C THR A 137 -43.33 -1.88 4.05
N VAL A 138 -44.19 -0.92 3.66
CA VAL A 138 -43.76 0.42 3.23
C VAL A 138 -43.04 1.17 4.36
N PHE A 139 -43.60 1.16 5.57
CA PHE A 139 -42.99 1.83 6.72
C PHE A 139 -41.77 1.09 7.25
N ALA A 140 -41.67 -0.23 7.08
CA ALA A 140 -40.44 -0.96 7.38
C ALA A 140 -39.29 -0.51 6.46
N VAL A 141 -39.56 -0.34 5.16
CA VAL A 141 -38.59 0.23 4.20
C VAL A 141 -38.16 1.63 4.64
N ILE A 142 -39.08 2.53 4.99
CA ILE A 142 -38.74 3.88 5.45
C ILE A 142 -37.90 3.84 6.74
N ASN A 143 -38.23 2.95 7.68
CA ASN A 143 -37.46 2.78 8.92
C ASN A 143 -36.02 2.35 8.69
N THR A 144 -35.72 1.62 7.61
CA THR A 144 -34.34 1.25 7.26
C THR A 144 -33.45 2.44 6.93
N ALA A 145 -34.02 3.60 6.55
CA ALA A 145 -33.25 4.82 6.37
C ALA A 145 -32.47 5.18 7.64
N ARG A 146 -32.96 4.83 8.85
CA ARG A 146 -32.30 5.09 10.15
C ARG A 146 -30.90 4.49 10.28
N VAL A 147 -30.47 3.59 9.40
CA VAL A 147 -29.08 3.12 9.31
C VAL A 147 -28.08 4.28 9.21
N TYR A 148 -28.46 5.44 8.63
CA TYR A 148 -27.57 6.61 8.57
C TYR A 148 -27.12 7.10 9.95
N LEU A 149 -27.86 6.81 11.03
CA LEU A 149 -27.49 7.21 12.39
C LEU A 149 -26.17 6.58 12.85
N ILE A 150 -25.84 5.38 12.34
CA ILE A 150 -24.56 4.71 12.61
C ILE A 150 -23.37 5.54 12.09
N SER A 151 -23.56 6.27 10.99
CA SER A 151 -22.51 7.11 10.40
C SER A 151 -22.03 8.22 11.36
N ARG A 152 -22.90 8.66 12.29
CA ARG A 152 -22.53 9.63 13.33
C ARG A 152 -21.54 9.05 14.31
N CYS A 153 -21.78 7.83 14.76
CA CYS A 153 -20.88 7.10 15.66
C CYS A 153 -19.51 6.89 15.02
N ILE A 154 -19.47 6.54 13.73
CA ILE A 154 -18.21 6.37 12.99
C ILE A 154 -17.44 7.69 12.93
N ALA A 155 -18.09 8.79 12.54
CA ALA A 155 -17.45 10.10 12.46
C ALA A 155 -16.93 10.56 13.83
N ASP A 156 -17.74 10.44 14.89
CA ASP A 156 -17.35 10.80 16.25
C ASP A 156 -16.19 9.95 16.76
N TRP A 157 -16.22 8.64 16.48
CA TRP A 157 -15.13 7.73 16.82
C TRP A 157 -13.84 8.15 16.11
N THR A 158 -13.86 8.40 14.80
CA THR A 158 -12.69 8.84 14.03
C THR A 158 -12.12 10.16 14.53
N LEU A 159 -12.99 11.13 14.83
CA LEU A 159 -12.57 12.43 15.32
C LEU A 159 -12.07 12.37 16.77
N SER A 160 -12.54 11.42 17.58
CA SER A 160 -12.11 11.26 18.98
C SER A 160 -10.64 10.81 19.09
N GLN A 161 -10.13 10.11 18.07
CA GLN A 161 -8.74 9.68 17.99
C GLN A 161 -7.76 10.83 17.71
N LEU A 162 -8.23 12.05 17.48
CA LEU A 162 -7.37 13.21 17.18
C LEU A 162 -7.03 13.97 18.47
N PRO A 163 -5.77 13.94 18.93
CA PRO A 163 -5.35 14.74 20.07
C PRO A 163 -5.42 16.23 19.72
N LYS A 164 -5.97 17.05 20.63
CA LYS A 164 -6.03 18.52 20.50
C LYS A 164 -6.62 19.03 19.18
N ARG A 165 -7.49 18.24 18.52
CA ARG A 165 -8.08 18.54 17.20
C ARG A 165 -8.67 19.95 17.08
N HIS A 166 -9.21 20.44 18.18
CA HIS A 166 -9.87 21.72 18.29
C HIS A 166 -8.90 22.90 18.26
N THR A 167 -7.75 22.77 18.91
CA THR A 167 -6.67 23.77 18.84
C THR A 167 -6.09 23.83 17.43
N ILE A 168 -5.86 22.66 16.82
CA ILE A 168 -5.33 22.56 15.46
C ILE A 168 -6.33 23.14 14.45
N SER A 169 -7.62 22.82 14.60
CA SER A 169 -8.71 23.37 13.78
C SER A 169 -8.76 24.90 13.82
N THR A 170 -8.63 25.50 15.01
CA THR A 170 -8.61 26.96 15.16
C THR A 170 -7.32 27.58 14.61
N TYR A 171 -6.17 26.95 14.81
CA TYR A 171 -4.89 27.46 14.32
C TYR A 171 -4.77 27.36 12.79
N ALA A 172 -5.28 26.29 12.19
CA ALA A 172 -5.22 26.03 10.75
C ALA A 172 -6.46 26.55 9.98
N ASP A 173 -7.38 27.24 10.66
CA ASP A 173 -8.68 27.68 10.14
C ASP A 173 -9.42 26.57 9.34
N LEU A 174 -9.42 25.36 9.89
CA LEU A 174 -9.97 24.17 9.24
C LEU A 174 -11.27 23.75 9.93
N HIS A 175 -12.36 23.64 9.18
CA HIS A 175 -13.61 23.08 9.67
C HIS A 175 -13.53 21.54 9.80
N VAL A 176 -13.24 21.06 11.02
CA VAL A 176 -13.19 19.61 11.34
C VAL A 176 -14.60 19.08 11.61
N GLY A 177 -15.30 18.68 10.54
CA GLY A 177 -16.64 18.08 10.59
C GLY A 177 -16.69 16.68 9.96
N TYR A 178 -17.90 16.23 9.60
CA TYR A 178 -18.15 14.91 8.99
C TYR A 178 -17.28 14.64 7.75
N GLY A 179 -17.16 15.61 6.84
CA GLY A 179 -16.35 15.45 5.62
C GLY A 179 -14.86 15.21 5.90
N PHE A 180 -14.32 15.81 6.96
CA PHE A 180 -12.94 15.55 7.38
C PHE A 180 -12.79 14.14 7.99
N ALA A 181 -13.78 13.72 8.78
CA ALA A 181 -13.80 12.37 9.36
C ALA A 181 -13.82 11.29 8.26
N PHE A 182 -14.71 11.42 7.28
CA PHE A 182 -14.80 10.48 6.15
C PHE A 182 -13.51 10.45 5.33
N LYS A 183 -12.96 11.61 4.96
CA LYS A 183 -11.68 11.67 4.25
C LYS A 183 -10.57 10.92 5.01
N ARG A 184 -10.55 11.03 6.34
CA ARG A 184 -9.59 10.29 7.18
C ARG A 184 -9.86 8.79 7.22
N VAL A 185 -11.11 8.36 7.28
CA VAL A 185 -11.49 6.93 7.23
C VAL A 185 -11.07 6.31 5.90
N PHE A 186 -11.24 7.05 4.80
CA PHE A 186 -10.93 6.60 3.45
C PHE A 186 -9.44 6.70 3.07
N THR A 187 -8.57 7.16 3.98
CA THR A 187 -7.12 7.15 3.75
C THR A 187 -6.46 5.90 4.34
N GLY A 188 -5.72 5.14 3.51
CA GLY A 188 -4.90 4.00 3.92
C GLY A 188 -5.60 2.63 3.81
N LEU A 189 -4.96 1.58 4.33
CA LEU A 189 -5.44 0.18 4.21
C LEU A 189 -6.76 -0.09 4.93
N SER A 190 -7.04 0.61 6.03
CA SER A 190 -8.31 0.46 6.75
C SER A 190 -9.51 0.87 5.90
N ALA A 191 -9.31 1.77 4.93
CA ALA A 191 -10.36 2.22 4.02
C ALA A 191 -11.03 1.06 3.27
N VAL A 192 -10.24 0.07 2.82
CA VAL A 192 -10.74 -1.11 2.11
C VAL A 192 -11.76 -1.87 2.95
N ILE A 193 -11.44 -2.09 4.25
CA ILE A 193 -12.33 -2.78 5.19
C ILE A 193 -13.61 -1.97 5.42
N TYR A 194 -13.48 -0.65 5.59
CA TYR A 194 -14.65 0.21 5.77
C TYR A 194 -15.56 0.25 4.54
N ILE A 195 -14.99 0.32 3.34
CA ILE A 195 -15.75 0.31 2.09
C ILE A 195 -16.48 -1.02 1.92
N ALA A 196 -15.81 -2.15 2.17
CA ALA A 196 -16.43 -3.47 2.13
C ALA A 196 -17.60 -3.59 3.13
N PHE A 197 -17.43 -3.07 4.35
CA PHE A 197 -18.50 -3.05 5.35
C PHE A 197 -19.68 -2.17 4.91
N ILE A 198 -19.41 -0.96 4.40
CA ILE A 198 -20.46 -0.07 3.87
C ILE A 198 -21.21 -0.74 2.73
N TRP A 199 -20.50 -1.39 1.81
CA TRP A 199 -21.11 -2.11 0.70
C TRP A 199 -21.98 -3.26 1.19
N PHE A 200 -21.50 -4.07 2.13
CA PHE A 200 -22.28 -5.16 2.71
C PHE A 200 -23.58 -4.68 3.38
N VAL A 201 -23.50 -3.59 4.16
CA VAL A 201 -24.70 -2.99 4.78
C VAL A 201 -25.66 -2.46 3.70
N LEU A 202 -25.14 -1.82 2.65
CA LEU A 202 -25.93 -1.35 1.52
C LEU A 202 -26.64 -2.50 0.80
N LEU A 203 -25.98 -3.64 0.58
CA LEU A 203 -26.57 -4.82 -0.05
C LEU A 203 -27.74 -5.38 0.74
N ILE A 204 -27.63 -5.42 2.06
CA ILE A 204 -28.73 -5.88 2.92
C ILE A 204 -29.90 -4.89 2.87
N VAL A 205 -29.63 -3.59 2.99
CA VAL A 205 -30.69 -2.56 3.00
C VAL A 205 -31.40 -2.49 1.65
N VAL A 206 -30.64 -2.38 0.56
CA VAL A 206 -31.22 -2.30 -0.80
C VAL A 206 -31.80 -3.64 -1.23
N GLY A 207 -31.22 -4.76 -0.82
CA GLY A 207 -31.82 -6.08 -1.02
C GLY A 207 -33.15 -6.25 -0.28
N TYR A 208 -33.26 -5.72 0.94
CA TYR A 208 -34.55 -5.64 1.63
C TYR A 208 -35.55 -4.75 0.90
N TRP A 209 -35.13 -3.60 0.36
CA TRP A 209 -36.00 -2.73 -0.45
C TRP A 209 -36.48 -3.43 -1.71
N TYR A 210 -35.57 -4.11 -2.41
CA TYR A 210 -35.86 -4.90 -3.60
C TYR A 210 -36.91 -5.97 -3.29
N ARG A 211 -36.74 -6.74 -2.22
CA ARG A 211 -37.73 -7.73 -1.76
C ARG A 211 -39.06 -7.08 -1.39
N ALA A 212 -39.04 -6.02 -0.59
CA ALA A 212 -40.24 -5.30 -0.17
C ALA A 212 -41.04 -4.74 -1.36
N SER A 213 -40.36 -4.28 -2.41
CA SER A 213 -41.01 -3.81 -3.63
C SER A 213 -41.60 -4.90 -4.51
N GLU A 214 -41.09 -6.13 -4.44
CA GLU A 214 -41.59 -7.26 -5.21
C GLU A 214 -42.72 -8.03 -4.49
N LEU A 215 -42.88 -7.82 -3.18
CA LEU A 215 -43.91 -8.45 -2.35
C LEU A 215 -45.30 -7.85 -2.61
N THR A 216 -46.27 -8.73 -2.89
CA THR A 216 -47.69 -8.40 -3.05
C THR A 216 -48.52 -8.94 -1.89
N ALA A 217 -49.36 -8.09 -1.33
CA ALA A 217 -50.27 -8.42 -0.24
C ALA A 217 -51.42 -9.35 -0.68
N CYS A 218 -51.65 -9.50 -1.99
CA CYS A 218 -52.70 -10.38 -2.50
C CYS A 218 -52.39 -11.88 -2.27
N GLN A 219 -51.15 -12.24 -1.95
CA GLN A 219 -50.70 -13.62 -1.72
C GLN A 219 -50.35 -13.94 -0.26
N LEU A 220 -50.62 -13.01 0.67
CA LEU A 220 -50.36 -13.20 2.10
C LEU A 220 -51.55 -13.82 2.85
N TYR A 221 -52.55 -14.34 2.12
CA TYR A 221 -53.76 -14.94 2.69
C TYR A 221 -53.78 -16.44 2.41
N ASP A 222 -54.16 -17.24 3.41
CA ASP A 222 -54.32 -18.68 3.27
C ASP A 222 -55.40 -19.03 2.22
N GLU A 223 -55.25 -20.20 1.61
CA GLU A 223 -56.25 -20.78 0.70
C GLU A 223 -57.63 -20.83 1.40
N GLY A 224 -58.60 -20.08 0.87
CA GLY A 224 -59.99 -20.06 1.36
C GLY A 224 -60.39 -18.84 2.18
N VAL A 225 -59.49 -17.91 2.49
CA VAL A 225 -59.82 -16.62 3.11
C VAL A 225 -59.92 -15.54 2.04
N THR A 226 -61.09 -14.90 1.90
CA THR A 226 -61.28 -13.82 0.92
C THR A 226 -60.39 -12.62 1.27
N PRO A 227 -59.59 -12.09 0.34
CA PRO A 227 -58.75 -10.92 0.59
C PRO A 227 -59.61 -9.70 0.93
N GLU A 228 -59.15 -8.85 1.86
CA GLU A 228 -59.85 -7.62 2.27
C GLU A 228 -60.05 -6.64 1.11
N ASP A 229 -59.16 -6.67 0.10
CA ASP A 229 -59.29 -5.86 -1.12
C ASP A 229 -59.87 -6.73 -2.25
N PRO A 230 -61.10 -6.45 -2.74
CA PRO A 230 -61.75 -7.23 -3.77
C PRO A 230 -60.97 -7.22 -5.11
N ARG A 231 -60.07 -6.25 -5.33
CA ARG A 231 -59.24 -6.17 -6.54
C ARG A 231 -58.14 -7.23 -6.61
N CYS A 232 -57.80 -7.87 -5.49
CA CYS A 232 -56.86 -9.00 -5.49
C CYS A 232 -57.44 -10.25 -6.17
N LEU A 233 -58.74 -10.29 -6.43
CA LEU A 233 -59.40 -11.38 -7.17
C LEU A 233 -59.36 -11.20 -8.69
N ASN A 234 -58.90 -10.04 -9.19
CA ASN A 234 -58.78 -9.80 -10.62
C ASN A 234 -57.64 -10.63 -11.22
N GLU A 235 -57.80 -11.08 -12.47
CA GLU A 235 -56.76 -11.84 -13.19
C GLU A 235 -55.42 -11.10 -13.23
N ASN A 236 -55.47 -9.78 -13.41
CA ASN A 236 -54.31 -8.87 -13.42
C ASN A 236 -53.52 -8.83 -12.09
N ALA A 237 -54.08 -9.34 -11.00
CA ALA A 237 -53.41 -9.42 -9.69
C ALA A 237 -52.58 -10.71 -9.54
N VAL A 238 -53.01 -11.78 -10.22
CA VAL A 238 -52.40 -13.12 -10.14
C VAL A 238 -51.45 -13.35 -11.31
N LEU A 239 -51.87 -12.98 -12.51
CA LEU A 239 -51.13 -13.15 -13.75
C LEU A 239 -50.52 -11.81 -14.15
N TRP A 240 -49.19 -11.72 -14.08
CA TRP A 240 -48.48 -10.51 -14.45
C TRP A 240 -47.91 -10.61 -15.86
N SER A 241 -47.94 -9.49 -16.57
CA SER A 241 -47.33 -9.38 -17.90
C SER A 241 -46.09 -8.50 -17.86
N MET A 242 -45.00 -8.94 -18.48
CA MET A 242 -43.90 -8.07 -18.89
C MET A 242 -44.03 -7.76 -20.39
N ASP A 243 -44.13 -6.47 -20.71
CA ASP A 243 -44.20 -5.92 -22.07
C ASP A 243 -45.33 -6.50 -22.94
N ASN A 244 -46.42 -6.97 -22.34
CA ASN A 244 -47.58 -7.60 -23.00
C ASN A 244 -47.27 -8.89 -23.77
N VAL A 245 -46.07 -9.46 -23.61
CA VAL A 245 -45.62 -10.66 -24.36
C VAL A 245 -45.44 -11.87 -23.45
N LYS A 246 -44.93 -11.67 -22.22
CA LYS A 246 -44.65 -12.76 -21.28
C LYS A 246 -45.58 -12.67 -20.09
N TYR A 247 -46.45 -13.67 -19.94
CA TYR A 247 -47.32 -13.82 -18.79
C TYR A 247 -46.73 -14.84 -17.82
N PHE A 248 -46.69 -14.50 -16.54
CA PHE A 248 -46.26 -15.41 -15.48
C PHE A 248 -47.14 -15.20 -14.25
N THR A 249 -47.35 -16.26 -13.48
CA THR A 249 -48.01 -16.17 -12.19
C THR A 249 -47.05 -15.51 -11.22
N LYS A 250 -47.42 -14.34 -10.69
CA LYS A 250 -46.60 -13.73 -9.65
C LYS A 250 -46.67 -14.60 -8.40
N VAL A 251 -45.53 -14.93 -7.81
CA VAL A 251 -45.44 -15.59 -6.49
C VAL A 251 -44.53 -14.74 -5.58
N ASN A 252 -44.79 -14.78 -4.26
CA ASN A 252 -43.94 -14.17 -3.23
C ASN A 252 -42.80 -15.12 -2.81
N ASP A 253 -42.09 -15.68 -3.79
CA ASP A 253 -40.99 -16.64 -3.64
C ASP A 253 -39.63 -15.98 -3.39
N LEU A 254 -39.56 -14.64 -3.50
CA LEU A 254 -38.32 -13.90 -3.37
C LEU A 254 -37.82 -13.84 -1.91
N TYR A 255 -37.06 -14.86 -1.51
CA TYR A 255 -36.34 -14.92 -0.25
C TYR A 255 -35.29 -13.81 -0.14
N MET A 256 -34.98 -13.41 1.10
CA MET A 256 -33.96 -12.37 1.38
C MET A 256 -32.63 -12.65 0.68
N TRP A 257 -32.18 -13.91 0.68
CA TRP A 257 -30.92 -14.29 0.05
C TRP A 257 -30.92 -14.10 -1.47
N ASN A 258 -32.06 -14.36 -2.14
CA ASN A 258 -32.23 -14.13 -3.57
C ASN A 258 -32.23 -12.62 -3.87
N ALA A 259 -32.88 -11.80 -3.03
CA ALA A 259 -32.88 -10.35 -3.19
C ALA A 259 -31.49 -9.73 -2.96
N VAL A 260 -30.75 -10.20 -1.95
CA VAL A 260 -29.36 -9.78 -1.70
C VAL A 260 -28.46 -10.21 -2.86
N TRP A 261 -28.63 -11.42 -3.39
CA TRP A 261 -27.93 -11.88 -4.58
C TRP A 261 -28.20 -11.01 -5.81
N ALA A 262 -29.47 -10.77 -6.14
CA ALA A 262 -29.88 -9.89 -7.24
C ALA A 262 -29.29 -8.48 -7.08
N THR A 263 -29.32 -7.93 -5.86
CA THR A 263 -28.77 -6.61 -5.55
C THR A 263 -27.25 -6.60 -5.67
N PHE A 264 -26.58 -7.68 -5.24
CA PHE A 264 -25.13 -7.84 -5.33
C PHE A 264 -24.65 -7.84 -6.77
N ILE A 265 -25.18 -8.73 -7.61
CA ILE A 265 -24.80 -8.82 -9.03
C ILE A 265 -25.12 -7.54 -9.79
N THR A 266 -26.16 -6.81 -9.39
CA THR A 266 -26.50 -5.51 -9.96
C THR A 266 -25.49 -4.44 -9.54
N SER A 267 -25.10 -4.41 -8.26
CA SER A 267 -24.14 -3.43 -7.73
C SER A 267 -22.71 -3.64 -8.25
N THR A 268 -22.34 -4.89 -8.53
CA THR A 268 -21.05 -5.25 -9.14
C THR A 268 -21.10 -5.26 -10.66
N THR A 269 -22.23 -4.84 -11.25
CA THR A 269 -22.49 -4.76 -12.69
C THR A 269 -22.35 -6.08 -13.46
N VAL A 270 -22.38 -7.24 -12.77
CA VAL A 270 -22.30 -8.58 -13.40
C VAL A 270 -23.62 -8.92 -14.11
N GLY A 271 -24.75 -8.80 -13.41
CA GLY A 271 -26.10 -8.94 -13.98
C GLY A 271 -26.39 -10.19 -14.83
N TYR A 272 -26.35 -11.41 -14.25
CA TYR A 272 -26.67 -12.65 -14.98
C TYR A 272 -28.07 -12.72 -15.59
N GLY A 273 -29.04 -11.98 -15.05
CA GLY A 273 -30.43 -11.99 -15.51
C GLY A 273 -31.27 -13.17 -15.01
N ASP A 274 -30.77 -13.91 -14.00
CA ASP A 274 -31.52 -14.95 -13.30
C ASP A 274 -32.68 -14.39 -12.47
N LEU A 275 -32.47 -13.23 -11.84
CA LEU A 275 -33.52 -12.49 -11.11
C LEU A 275 -33.67 -11.10 -11.72
N VAL A 276 -34.87 -10.77 -12.19
CA VAL A 276 -35.15 -9.51 -12.89
C VAL A 276 -36.25 -8.73 -12.15
N PRO A 277 -36.09 -7.41 -11.95
CA PRO A 277 -37.11 -6.58 -11.32
C PRO A 277 -38.36 -6.47 -12.20
N THR A 278 -39.50 -6.83 -11.63
CA THR A 278 -40.80 -6.80 -12.33
C THR A 278 -41.53 -5.48 -12.10
N THR A 279 -41.37 -4.87 -10.91
CA THR A 279 -42.09 -3.65 -10.51
C THR A 279 -41.30 -2.36 -10.79
N LEU A 280 -42.00 -1.23 -10.87
CA LEU A 280 -41.35 0.08 -11.01
C LEU A 280 -40.41 0.37 -9.82
N PHE A 281 -40.84 0.05 -8.61
CA PHE A 281 -40.06 0.32 -7.40
C PHE A 281 -38.82 -0.58 -7.29
N SER A 282 -38.90 -1.85 -7.68
CA SER A 282 -37.74 -2.74 -7.70
C SER A 282 -36.74 -2.35 -8.80
N ARG A 283 -37.22 -1.88 -9.96
CA ARG A 283 -36.38 -1.28 -11.01
C ARG A 283 -35.64 -0.03 -10.50
N ALA A 284 -36.32 0.83 -9.74
CA ALA A 284 -35.68 1.97 -9.10
C ALA A 284 -34.63 1.54 -8.06
N CYS A 285 -34.92 0.52 -7.25
CA CYS A 285 -33.96 -0.05 -6.29
C CYS A 285 -32.73 -0.64 -6.99
N ALA A 286 -32.92 -1.36 -8.10
CA ALA A 286 -31.84 -1.90 -8.92
C ALA A 286 -30.96 -0.77 -9.52
N ALA A 287 -31.58 0.30 -10.03
CA ALA A 287 -30.85 1.46 -10.54
C ALA A 287 -30.03 2.17 -9.44
N ILE A 288 -30.60 2.34 -8.25
CA ILE A 288 -29.90 2.89 -7.08
C ILE A 288 -28.73 1.98 -6.68
N SER A 289 -28.95 0.66 -6.64
CA SER A 289 -27.92 -0.32 -6.32
C SER A 289 -26.75 -0.26 -7.29
N ALA A 290 -27.03 -0.22 -8.60
CA ALA A 290 -26.02 -0.13 -9.65
C ALA A 290 -25.18 1.15 -9.51
N LEU A 291 -25.83 2.31 -9.32
CA LEU A 291 -25.13 3.58 -9.16
C LEU A 291 -24.28 3.60 -7.89
N ALA A 292 -24.82 3.11 -6.76
CA ALA A 292 -24.10 3.07 -5.50
C ALA A 292 -22.91 2.10 -5.57
N GLY A 293 -23.07 0.95 -6.22
CA GLY A 293 -22.00 -0.02 -6.47
C GLY A 293 -20.85 0.57 -7.28
N LEU A 294 -21.15 1.28 -8.38
CA LEU A 294 -20.14 1.99 -9.17
C LEU A 294 -19.35 3.04 -8.36
N VAL A 295 -20.05 3.83 -7.52
CA VAL A 295 -19.40 4.81 -6.64
C VAL A 295 -18.49 4.13 -5.62
N LEU A 296 -18.95 3.04 -4.99
CA LEU A 296 -18.15 2.29 -4.01
C LEU A 296 -16.94 1.61 -4.65
N ALA A 297 -17.11 1.04 -5.84
CA ALA A 297 -16.02 0.47 -6.63
C ALA A 297 -14.95 1.53 -6.95
N ALA A 298 -15.37 2.74 -7.40
CA ALA A 298 -14.43 3.82 -7.70
C ALA A 298 -13.65 4.31 -6.45
N ILE A 299 -14.33 4.45 -5.30
CA ILE A 299 -13.67 4.81 -4.04
C ILE A 299 -12.71 3.71 -3.58
N LEU A 300 -13.09 2.43 -3.76
CA LEU A 300 -12.23 1.29 -3.46
C LEU A 300 -10.95 1.32 -4.31
N THR A 301 -11.08 1.56 -5.61
CA THR A 301 -9.96 1.71 -6.55
C THR A 301 -9.01 2.80 -6.09
N ALA A 302 -9.52 4.01 -5.82
CA ALA A 302 -8.71 5.15 -5.39
C ALA A 302 -8.01 4.90 -4.04
N ALA A 303 -8.71 4.30 -3.07
CA ALA A 303 -8.14 3.97 -1.77
C ALA A 303 -7.02 2.91 -1.89
N LEU A 304 -7.22 1.92 -2.76
CA LEU A 304 -6.22 0.88 -3.02
C LEU A 304 -4.98 1.46 -3.71
N GLU A 305 -5.17 2.29 -4.73
CA GLU A 305 -4.08 2.98 -5.42
C GLU A 305 -3.23 3.81 -4.43
N GLN A 306 -3.88 4.62 -3.59
CA GLN A 306 -3.20 5.41 -2.58
C GLN A 306 -2.45 4.53 -1.55
N ALA A 307 -3.00 3.38 -1.18
CA ALA A 307 -2.36 2.46 -0.25
C ALA A 307 -1.10 1.79 -0.84
N LEU A 308 -1.06 1.60 -2.16
CA LEU A 308 0.02 0.92 -2.88
C LEU A 308 1.16 1.86 -3.32
N GLN A 309 0.92 3.17 -3.33
CA GLN A 309 1.97 4.15 -3.55
C GLN A 309 3.03 4.12 -2.44
N TRP A 310 4.25 4.50 -2.81
CA TRP A 310 5.37 4.61 -1.87
C TRP A 310 5.14 5.76 -0.89
N THR A 311 5.29 5.50 0.41
CA THR A 311 5.41 6.60 1.36
C THR A 311 6.76 7.30 1.17
N PRO A 312 6.90 8.60 1.49
CA PRO A 312 8.17 9.30 1.35
C PRO A 312 9.32 8.61 2.09
N SER A 313 9.05 8.02 3.27
CA SER A 313 10.03 7.23 4.02
C SER A 313 10.40 5.92 3.35
N GLU A 314 9.44 5.21 2.76
CA GLU A 314 9.69 3.96 2.03
C GLU A 314 10.46 4.22 0.74
N MET A 315 10.14 5.31 0.02
CA MET A 315 10.89 5.73 -1.17
C MET A 315 12.35 6.04 -0.81
N SER A 316 12.60 6.82 0.25
CA SER A 316 13.97 7.05 0.72
C SER A 316 14.70 5.75 1.09
N ALA A 317 14.00 4.79 1.70
CA ALA A 317 14.59 3.49 2.05
C ALA A 317 14.90 2.64 0.81
N LEU A 318 14.01 2.66 -0.20
CA LEU A 318 14.20 1.95 -1.47
C LEU A 318 15.44 2.47 -2.20
N LEU A 319 15.59 3.79 -2.33
CA LEU A 319 16.75 4.41 -2.97
C LEU A 319 18.08 4.04 -2.27
N VAL A 320 18.08 4.00 -0.94
CA VAL A 320 19.27 3.54 -0.18
C VAL A 320 19.57 2.06 -0.43
N LEU A 321 18.55 1.22 -0.58
CA LEU A 321 18.71 -0.20 -0.88
C LEU A 321 19.23 -0.43 -2.31
N GLU A 322 18.70 0.32 -3.29
CA GLU A 322 19.11 0.26 -4.70
C GLU A 322 20.57 0.72 -4.84
N ARG A 323 20.95 1.79 -4.14
CA ARG A 323 22.34 2.22 -4.04
C ARG A 323 23.27 1.16 -3.46
N GLU A 324 22.89 0.53 -2.34
CA GLU A 324 23.71 -0.52 -1.74
C GLU A 324 23.80 -1.77 -2.65
N ALA A 325 22.75 -2.05 -3.44
CA ALA A 325 22.78 -3.10 -4.47
C ALA A 325 23.72 -2.75 -5.62
N ALA A 326 23.68 -1.51 -6.12
CA ALA A 326 24.59 -1.03 -7.15
C ALA A 326 26.04 -1.07 -6.67
N ARG A 327 26.33 -0.65 -5.43
CA ARG A 327 27.65 -0.76 -4.81
C ARG A 327 28.15 -2.19 -4.70
N PHE A 328 27.29 -3.10 -4.23
CA PHE A 328 27.65 -4.51 -4.14
C PHE A 328 27.96 -5.10 -5.52
N SER A 329 27.16 -4.74 -6.54
CA SER A 329 27.42 -5.14 -7.93
C SER A 329 28.73 -4.56 -8.48
N MET A 330 29.04 -3.31 -8.14
CA MET A 330 30.33 -2.70 -8.49
C MET A 330 31.51 -3.44 -7.87
N ASP A 331 31.44 -3.74 -6.57
CA ASP A 331 32.50 -4.45 -5.86
C ASP A 331 32.72 -5.85 -6.44
N GLU A 332 31.63 -6.56 -6.78
CA GLU A 332 31.69 -7.87 -7.43
C GLU A 332 32.33 -7.79 -8.82
N LYS A 333 31.88 -6.85 -9.66
CA LYS A 333 32.45 -6.64 -11.01
C LYS A 333 33.91 -6.18 -10.95
N ALA A 334 34.26 -5.31 -10.01
CA ALA A 334 35.64 -4.85 -9.80
C ALA A 334 36.54 -6.00 -9.33
N ALA A 335 36.08 -6.81 -8.37
CA ALA A 335 36.79 -7.99 -7.92
C ALA A 335 36.98 -9.00 -9.06
N LEU A 336 35.96 -9.23 -9.89
CA LEU A 336 36.04 -10.10 -11.05
C LEU A 336 37.04 -9.57 -12.08
N LEU A 337 37.03 -8.26 -12.35
CA LEU A 337 37.97 -7.61 -13.27
C LEU A 337 39.42 -7.78 -12.78
N ILE A 338 39.68 -7.54 -11.49
CA ILE A 338 40.99 -7.73 -10.86
C ILE A 338 41.42 -9.20 -10.93
N GLN A 339 40.52 -10.14 -10.63
CA GLN A 339 40.80 -11.58 -10.68
C GLN A 339 41.11 -12.06 -12.10
N LEU A 340 40.36 -11.58 -13.11
CA LEU A 340 40.60 -11.88 -14.52
C LEU A 340 41.94 -11.30 -14.97
N TRP A 341 42.19 -10.03 -14.68
CA TRP A 341 43.45 -9.36 -14.99
C TRP A 341 44.65 -10.11 -14.37
N TRP A 342 44.57 -10.46 -13.09
CA TRP A 342 45.63 -11.19 -12.39
C TRP A 342 45.85 -12.60 -12.96
N ARG A 343 44.78 -13.33 -13.29
CA ARG A 343 44.87 -14.69 -13.88
C ARG A 343 45.45 -14.67 -15.28
N MET A 344 45.08 -13.69 -16.11
CA MET A 344 45.69 -13.47 -17.43
C MET A 344 47.18 -13.12 -17.29
N TRP A 345 47.52 -12.21 -16.37
CA TRP A 345 48.91 -11.81 -16.13
C TRP A 345 49.79 -12.96 -15.64
N LYS A 346 49.27 -13.83 -14.76
CA LYS A 346 49.97 -15.02 -14.26
C LYS A 346 49.91 -16.24 -15.22
N GLY A 347 49.28 -16.11 -16.39
CA GLY A 347 49.15 -17.20 -17.37
C GLY A 347 48.36 -18.43 -16.87
N LYS A 348 47.45 -18.26 -15.90
CA LYS A 348 46.68 -19.37 -15.31
C LYS A 348 45.42 -19.67 -16.13
N ARG A 349 45.02 -20.96 -16.17
CA ARG A 349 43.78 -21.38 -16.85
C ARG A 349 42.56 -20.67 -16.24
N LEU A 350 41.80 -19.98 -17.09
CA LEU A 350 40.52 -19.37 -16.74
C LEU A 350 39.48 -20.45 -16.43
N THR A 351 38.64 -20.17 -15.42
CA THR A 351 37.49 -21.04 -15.10
C THR A 351 36.48 -21.03 -16.25
N ARG A 352 35.67 -22.09 -16.36
CA ARG A 352 34.68 -22.24 -17.47
C ARG A 352 33.74 -21.04 -17.60
N ARG A 353 33.34 -20.44 -16.46
CA ARG A 353 32.48 -19.25 -16.39
C ARG A 353 33.18 -17.97 -16.87
N GLN A 354 34.50 -17.90 -16.71
CA GLN A 354 35.34 -16.73 -17.05
C GLN A 354 35.83 -16.74 -18.51
N ARG A 355 35.87 -17.90 -19.18
CA ARG A 355 36.33 -18.00 -20.57
C ARG A 355 35.42 -17.31 -21.60
N GLY A 356 34.15 -17.11 -21.25
CA GLY A 356 33.18 -16.46 -22.14
C GLY A 356 33.02 -14.95 -21.89
N MET A 357 33.81 -14.35 -20.98
CA MET A 357 33.66 -12.95 -20.60
C MET A 357 34.77 -12.09 -21.20
N ASP A 358 34.40 -11.07 -21.99
CA ASP A 358 35.36 -10.09 -22.48
C ASP A 358 35.66 -9.04 -21.39
N VAL A 359 36.95 -8.72 -21.24
CA VAL A 359 37.48 -7.74 -20.28
C VAL A 359 36.98 -6.34 -20.63
N ARG A 360 36.82 -6.03 -21.92
CA ARG A 360 36.33 -4.72 -22.38
C ARG A 360 34.86 -4.51 -22.03
N ASP A 361 34.04 -5.54 -22.18
CA ASP A 361 32.63 -5.47 -21.84
C ASP A 361 32.45 -5.37 -20.32
N LEU A 362 33.22 -6.13 -19.54
CA LEU A 362 33.20 -5.99 -18.08
C LEU A 362 33.65 -4.59 -17.61
N GLN A 363 34.63 -3.98 -18.29
CA GLN A 363 35.06 -2.62 -18.00
C GLN A 363 34.00 -1.57 -18.36
N ARG A 364 33.28 -1.75 -19.48
CA ARG A 364 32.13 -0.91 -19.85
C ARG A 364 31.02 -1.03 -18.81
N ASP A 365 30.68 -2.26 -18.41
CA ASP A 365 29.68 -2.53 -17.39
C ASP A 365 30.04 -1.91 -16.04
N LEU A 366 31.31 -2.01 -15.62
CA LEU A 366 31.78 -1.39 -14.38
C LEU A 366 31.66 0.14 -14.44
N ARG A 367 32.03 0.78 -15.57
CA ARG A 367 31.89 2.23 -15.75
C ARG A 367 30.42 2.66 -15.74
N ALA A 368 29.54 1.92 -16.41
CA ALA A 368 28.11 2.18 -16.41
C ALA A 368 27.51 2.04 -14.99
N THR A 369 27.86 0.97 -14.27
CA THR A 369 27.40 0.74 -12.89
C THR A 369 27.93 1.83 -11.95
N ARG A 370 29.17 2.28 -12.16
CA ARG A 370 29.77 3.40 -11.41
C ARG A 370 29.03 4.71 -11.66
N ALA A 371 28.76 5.05 -12.91
CA ALA A 371 28.00 6.23 -13.28
C ALA A 371 26.59 6.21 -12.64
N PHE A 372 25.89 5.08 -12.73
CA PHE A 372 24.59 4.88 -12.10
C PHE A 372 24.62 5.08 -10.57
N SER A 373 25.59 4.46 -9.89
CA SER A 373 25.77 4.60 -8.43
C SER A 373 26.07 6.03 -7.96
N GLN A 374 26.53 6.88 -8.89
CA GLN A 374 26.96 8.25 -8.63
C GLN A 374 25.86 9.25 -8.99
N GLN A 375 25.02 8.96 -9.99
CA GLN A 375 23.87 9.78 -10.39
C GLN A 375 22.73 9.75 -9.34
N GLU A 376 22.42 8.57 -8.76
CA GLU A 376 21.42 8.48 -7.67
C GLU A 376 21.83 9.24 -6.39
N VAL A 377 23.14 9.48 -6.19
CA VAL A 377 23.64 10.28 -5.07
C VAL A 377 23.28 11.75 -5.24
N ASP A 378 23.26 12.23 -6.48
CA ASP A 378 22.90 13.61 -6.82
C ASP A 378 21.37 13.82 -6.67
N ASP A 379 20.55 12.80 -6.98
CA ASP A 379 19.10 12.82 -6.75
C ASP A 379 18.73 12.71 -5.25
N LEU A 380 19.46 11.90 -4.47
CA LEU A 380 19.30 11.80 -3.01
C LEU A 380 19.77 13.08 -2.27
N ALA A 381 20.73 13.81 -2.83
CA ALA A 381 21.22 15.06 -2.26
C ALA A 381 20.17 16.19 -2.29
N ALA A 382 19.12 16.05 -3.11
CA ALA A 382 17.98 16.95 -3.12
C ALA A 382 17.21 16.98 -1.79
N ASP A 383 17.20 15.89 -1.01
CA ASP A 383 16.48 15.74 0.27
C ASP A 383 17.41 15.88 1.51
N SER A 384 18.40 16.79 1.40
CA SER A 384 19.59 16.93 2.28
C SER A 384 19.36 17.11 3.79
N LEU A 385 18.15 17.46 4.25
CA LEU A 385 17.87 17.64 5.67
C LEU A 385 17.82 16.30 6.43
N LYS A 386 17.51 15.19 5.75
CA LYS A 386 17.41 13.85 6.37
C LYS A 386 18.75 13.09 6.36
N ILE A 387 19.57 13.27 5.31
CA ILE A 387 20.85 12.56 5.17
C ILE A 387 21.91 13.08 6.15
N SER A 388 21.93 14.38 6.43
CA SER A 388 22.81 14.96 7.46
C SER A 388 22.50 14.41 8.86
N GLN A 389 21.22 14.22 9.20
CA GLN A 389 20.79 13.56 10.43
C GLN A 389 21.16 12.07 10.45
N ILE A 390 21.10 11.37 9.32
CA ILE A 390 21.50 9.96 9.21
C ILE A 390 23.02 9.82 9.36
N ALA A 391 23.82 10.67 8.71
CA ALA A 391 25.28 10.66 8.82
C ALA A 391 25.76 11.00 10.24
N GLN A 392 25.11 11.97 10.90
CA GLN A 392 25.38 12.30 12.30
C GLN A 392 25.04 11.14 13.25
N ARG A 393 23.95 10.42 12.98
CA ARG A 393 23.57 9.21 13.75
C ARG A 393 24.54 8.05 13.53
N CYS A 394 25.03 7.85 12.30
CA CYS A 394 26.06 6.84 12.01
C CYS A 394 27.36 7.12 12.77
N LYS A 395 27.73 8.40 12.91
CA LYS A 395 28.88 8.82 13.72
C LYS A 395 28.67 8.50 15.20
N MET A 396 27.52 8.88 15.77
CA MET A 396 27.21 8.57 17.18
C MET A 396 27.19 7.06 17.50
N VAL A 397 26.74 6.21 16.56
CA VAL A 397 26.72 4.75 16.76
C VAL A 397 28.12 4.15 16.67
N LYS A 398 28.98 4.67 15.79
CA LYS A 398 30.39 4.30 15.75
C LYS A 398 31.08 4.68 17.07
N ASP A 399 30.86 5.92 17.52
CA ASP A 399 31.44 6.42 18.77
C ASP A 399 30.92 5.61 19.99
N ALA A 400 29.65 5.19 19.98
CA ALA A 400 29.07 4.33 21.03
C ALA A 400 29.57 2.86 20.95
N SER A 401 29.82 2.35 19.75
CA SER A 401 30.43 1.03 19.53
C SER A 401 31.85 1.00 20.08
N ASP A 402 32.63 2.02 19.76
CA ASP A 402 34.02 2.14 20.18
C ASP A 402 34.09 2.32 21.71
N ALA A 403 33.21 3.12 22.30
CA ALA A 403 33.08 3.27 23.76
C ALA A 403 32.59 1.99 24.48
N MET A 404 31.78 1.15 23.82
CA MET A 404 31.31 -0.12 24.38
C MET A 404 32.43 -1.17 24.35
N VAL A 405 33.25 -1.19 23.30
CA VAL A 405 34.46 -2.02 23.24
C VAL A 405 35.41 -1.63 24.38
N GLU A 406 35.65 -0.34 24.61
CA GLU A 406 36.47 0.10 25.75
C GLU A 406 35.89 -0.31 27.11
N ARG A 407 34.58 -0.16 27.33
CA ARG A 407 33.95 -0.49 28.63
C ARG A 407 33.86 -1.99 28.93
N VAL A 408 33.77 -2.85 27.91
CA VAL A 408 33.64 -4.30 28.08
C VAL A 408 35.00 -4.96 28.36
N PHE A 409 36.11 -4.40 27.85
CA PHE A 409 37.44 -5.00 27.99
C PHE A 409 38.32 -4.38 29.09
N ALA A 410 37.95 -3.22 29.65
CA ALA A 410 38.71 -2.55 30.72
C ALA A 410 38.75 -3.26 32.11
N PRO A 411 37.68 -3.94 32.61
CA PRO A 411 37.66 -4.41 34.00
C PRO A 411 38.35 -5.76 34.25
N ASP A 412 38.82 -6.45 33.21
CA ASP A 412 39.60 -7.69 33.34
C ASP A 412 41.11 -7.41 33.31
N VAL A 413 41.55 -6.44 32.51
CA VAL A 413 42.94 -5.99 32.45
C VAL A 413 43.36 -5.29 33.75
N ALA A 414 42.50 -4.46 34.34
CA ALA A 414 42.79 -3.80 35.62
C ALA A 414 42.90 -4.78 36.80
N ARG A 415 42.16 -5.89 36.77
CA ARG A 415 42.19 -6.93 37.82
C ARG A 415 43.43 -7.81 37.72
N ASP A 416 43.90 -8.07 36.50
CA ASP A 416 45.12 -8.83 36.24
C ASP A 416 46.38 -7.99 36.52
N ILE A 417 46.32 -6.66 36.31
CA ILE A 417 47.39 -5.73 36.70
C ILE A 417 47.47 -5.58 38.23
N ALA A 418 46.33 -5.47 38.93
CA ALA A 418 46.30 -5.38 40.39
C ALA A 418 46.86 -6.65 41.07
N LYS A 419 46.53 -7.84 40.56
CA LYS A 419 47.10 -9.11 41.03
C LYS A 419 48.59 -9.25 40.71
N ALA A 420 49.06 -8.68 39.60
CA ALA A 420 50.48 -8.67 39.24
C ALA A 420 51.30 -7.67 40.09
N GLN A 421 50.66 -6.61 40.62
CA GLN A 421 51.30 -5.65 41.54
C GLN A 421 51.40 -6.20 42.97
N GLU A 422 50.39 -6.91 43.45
CA GLU A 422 50.38 -7.54 44.78
C GLU A 422 51.44 -8.66 44.90
N ALA A 423 51.75 -9.34 43.79
CA ALA A 423 52.80 -10.36 43.72
C ALA A 423 54.24 -9.81 43.75
N ARG A 424 54.44 -8.48 43.66
CA ARG A 424 55.78 -7.84 43.53
C ARG A 424 56.30 -7.10 44.76
N GLY A 425 55.59 -7.09 45.88
CA GLY A 425 56.18 -6.81 47.20
C GLY A 425 56.99 -5.53 47.35
N PHE A 426 56.58 -4.40 46.76
CA PHE A 426 57.20 -3.09 47.01
C PHE A 426 56.20 -2.16 47.68
N ALA A 427 56.47 -1.80 48.94
CA ALA A 427 55.77 -0.74 49.65
C ALA A 427 56.20 0.62 49.05
N MET A 428 55.22 1.44 48.66
CA MET A 428 55.43 2.82 48.21
C MET A 428 55.00 3.75 49.34
N ASP A 429 55.84 4.74 49.69
CA ASP A 429 55.59 5.65 50.80
C ASP A 429 54.34 6.51 50.58
N ALA A 430 53.58 6.72 51.66
CA ALA A 430 52.24 7.30 51.65
C ALA A 430 52.16 8.79 51.21
N GLU A 431 53.32 9.45 51.07
CA GLU A 431 53.42 10.86 50.67
C GLU A 431 53.31 11.03 49.14
N ASP A 432 53.88 10.09 48.37
CA ASP A 432 53.89 10.13 46.90
C ASP A 432 52.51 9.81 46.29
N ALA A 433 51.74 8.94 46.96
CA ALA A 433 50.36 8.65 46.58
C ALA A 433 49.41 9.85 46.77
N ARG A 434 49.70 10.76 47.72
CA ARG A 434 48.91 11.98 47.96
C ARG A 434 49.21 13.03 46.90
N GLN A 435 50.47 13.21 46.48
CA GLN A 435 50.83 14.16 45.43
C GLN A 435 50.24 13.77 44.06
N LEU A 436 50.22 12.48 43.72
CA LEU A 436 49.62 11.99 42.47
C LEU A 436 48.10 12.18 42.41
N SER A 437 47.40 12.12 43.54
CA SER A 437 45.95 12.38 43.60
C SER A 437 45.60 13.86 43.41
N SER A 438 46.53 14.77 43.74
CA SER A 438 46.32 16.22 43.61
C SER A 438 46.51 16.72 42.17
N LEU A 439 47.25 16.00 41.33
CA LEU A 439 47.52 16.36 39.93
C LEU A 439 46.44 15.90 38.93
N VAL A 440 45.49 15.06 39.36
CA VAL A 440 44.38 14.59 38.52
C VAL A 440 43.19 15.57 38.54
N GLY A 441 43.29 16.67 39.30
CA GLY A 441 42.18 17.59 39.56
C GLY A 441 41.93 18.71 38.56
N GLU A 442 42.89 19.14 37.74
CA GLU A 442 42.69 20.35 36.91
C GLU A 442 43.11 20.20 35.45
N THR A 443 42.20 20.63 34.58
CA THR A 443 42.21 20.58 33.12
C THR A 443 43.21 21.54 32.49
N SER A 444 44.27 21.03 31.84
CA SER A 444 44.80 21.55 30.56
C SER A 444 46.08 20.78 30.16
N PHE A 445 46.04 20.03 29.06
CA PHE A 445 47.20 19.30 28.53
C PHE A 445 47.85 20.08 27.39
N SER A 446 49.13 20.45 27.56
CA SER A 446 50.00 21.07 26.56
C SER A 446 50.89 20.01 25.89
N VAL A 447 51.14 20.20 24.59
CA VAL A 447 51.86 19.29 23.66
C VAL A 447 53.34 19.09 24.03
N GLU A 448 53.92 19.90 24.91
CA GLU A 448 55.34 19.81 25.30
C GLU A 448 55.68 18.65 26.26
N ALA A 449 54.68 18.04 26.91
CA ALA A 449 54.91 16.92 27.84
C ALA A 449 55.07 15.56 27.12
N GLU A 450 54.54 15.43 25.91
CA GLU A 450 54.47 14.16 25.19
C GLU A 450 55.81 13.77 24.54
N VAL A 451 56.61 14.76 24.12
CA VAL A 451 57.90 14.55 23.42
C VAL A 451 59.00 14.05 24.37
N ARG A 452 59.01 14.51 25.64
CA ARG A 452 60.02 14.08 26.62
C ARG A 452 59.80 12.66 27.16
N ILE A 453 58.56 12.19 27.14
CA ILE A 453 58.20 10.84 27.63
C ILE A 453 58.61 9.79 26.58
N THR A 454 58.52 10.12 25.29
CA THR A 454 58.92 9.22 24.21
C THR A 454 60.43 9.02 24.12
N GLU A 455 61.24 10.07 24.34
CA GLU A 455 62.71 9.96 24.30
C GLU A 455 63.29 9.15 25.47
N LEU A 456 62.66 9.22 26.66
CA LEU A 456 63.10 8.46 27.82
C LEU A 456 62.76 6.96 27.69
N ALA A 457 61.66 6.63 27.02
CA ALA A 457 61.19 5.25 26.83
C ALA A 457 62.09 4.45 25.87
N GLU A 458 62.57 5.06 24.78
CA GLU A 458 63.44 4.39 23.80
C GLU A 458 64.82 4.02 24.38
N HIS A 459 65.36 4.85 25.28
CA HIS A 459 66.68 4.63 25.87
C HIS A 459 66.69 3.47 26.88
N THR A 460 65.58 3.24 27.59
CA THR A 460 65.39 2.11 28.51
C THR A 460 65.10 0.79 27.81
N GLU A 461 64.46 0.82 26.64
CA GLU A 461 64.05 -0.39 25.91
C GLU A 461 65.24 -1.12 25.26
N SER A 462 66.26 -0.36 24.83
CA SER A 462 67.47 -0.90 24.21
C SER A 462 68.42 -1.63 25.18
N ALA A 463 68.41 -1.23 26.46
CA ALA A 463 69.19 -1.87 27.53
C ALA A 463 68.52 -3.15 28.06
N LEU A 464 67.19 -3.19 28.14
CA LEU A 464 66.43 -4.32 28.66
C LEU A 464 66.43 -5.53 27.72
N ARG A 465 66.52 -5.31 26.40
CA ARG A 465 66.50 -6.37 25.37
C ARG A 465 67.75 -7.28 25.36
N ARG A 466 68.86 -6.87 26.00
CA ARG A 466 70.12 -7.65 26.01
C ARG A 466 70.29 -8.57 27.23
N ALA A 467 69.53 -8.38 28.32
CA ALA A 467 69.79 -9.06 29.59
C ALA A 467 68.94 -10.33 29.84
N THR A 468 67.80 -10.51 29.18
CA THR A 468 66.94 -11.69 29.36
C THR A 468 67.03 -12.62 28.16
N SER A 469 68.11 -13.41 28.14
CA SER A 469 68.45 -14.34 27.06
C SER A 469 67.76 -15.70 27.22
N GLU A 470 67.13 -16.11 26.12
CA GLU A 470 66.68 -17.45 25.70
C GLU A 470 65.73 -18.29 26.57
N LYS A 471 65.96 -18.47 27.87
CA LYS A 471 65.24 -19.48 28.67
C LYS A 471 63.77 -19.11 28.94
N THR A 472 63.49 -17.84 29.18
CA THR A 472 62.12 -17.31 29.38
C THR A 472 61.33 -17.17 28.08
N LYS A 473 62.00 -17.00 26.93
CA LYS A 473 61.32 -16.90 25.62
C LYS A 473 60.68 -18.23 25.20
N LEU A 474 61.31 -19.36 25.52
CA LEU A 474 60.80 -20.70 25.21
C LEU A 474 59.58 -21.09 26.06
N GLU A 475 59.60 -20.78 27.36
CA GLU A 475 58.47 -21.09 28.25
C GLU A 475 57.26 -20.17 28.03
N VAL A 476 57.51 -18.88 27.76
CA VAL A 476 56.44 -17.93 27.39
C VAL A 476 55.87 -18.28 26.02
N ALA A 477 56.68 -18.62 25.03
CA ALA A 477 56.19 -19.06 23.72
C ALA A 477 55.40 -20.38 23.79
N ALA A 478 55.81 -21.33 24.65
CA ALA A 478 55.06 -22.58 24.86
C ALA A 478 53.72 -22.34 25.58
N MET A 479 53.68 -21.42 26.53
CA MET A 479 52.46 -21.06 27.25
C MET A 479 51.50 -20.25 26.37
N GLU A 480 52.02 -19.31 25.57
CA GLU A 480 51.27 -18.58 24.55
C GLU A 480 50.70 -19.52 23.48
N ALA A 481 51.47 -20.50 23.00
CA ALA A 481 50.98 -21.50 22.06
C ALA A 481 49.85 -22.37 22.65
N LYS A 482 49.93 -22.73 23.94
CA LYS A 482 48.89 -23.50 24.64
C LYS A 482 47.63 -22.67 24.89
N VAL A 483 47.78 -21.39 25.24
CA VAL A 483 46.67 -20.44 25.40
C VAL A 483 46.02 -20.11 24.05
N GLN A 484 46.80 -19.92 22.99
CA GLN A 484 46.31 -19.76 21.63
C GLN A 484 45.61 -21.02 21.13
N GLY A 485 46.13 -22.21 21.44
CA GLY A 485 45.47 -23.49 21.14
C GLY A 485 44.12 -23.63 21.85
N MET A 486 44.04 -23.30 23.15
CA MET A 486 42.78 -23.30 23.89
C MET A 486 41.81 -22.22 23.40
N ARG A 487 42.29 -21.01 23.05
CA ARG A 487 41.47 -19.96 22.44
C ARG A 487 40.96 -20.38 21.07
N ALA A 488 41.79 -20.99 20.24
CA ALA A 488 41.42 -21.50 18.92
C ALA A 488 40.44 -22.67 19.03
N SER A 489 40.62 -23.60 19.97
CA SER A 489 39.67 -24.69 20.23
C SER A 489 38.35 -24.20 20.81
N ARG A 490 38.37 -23.17 21.68
CA ARG A 490 37.17 -22.51 22.19
C ARG A 490 36.48 -21.74 21.07
N GLU A 491 37.15 -20.87 20.33
CA GLU A 491 36.58 -20.21 19.16
C GLU A 491 36.05 -21.20 18.11
N GLN A 492 36.75 -22.32 17.84
CA GLN A 492 36.26 -23.38 16.95
C GLN A 492 34.99 -24.02 17.48
N ARG A 493 34.93 -24.40 18.77
CA ARG A 493 33.74 -24.99 19.39
C ARG A 493 32.54 -24.03 19.37
N TRP A 494 32.79 -22.74 19.51
CA TRP A 494 31.77 -21.68 19.47
C TRP A 494 31.28 -21.40 18.04
N VAL A 495 32.18 -21.50 17.05
CA VAL A 495 31.87 -21.38 15.61
C VAL A 495 31.08 -22.60 15.11
N THR A 496 31.29 -23.79 15.68
CA THR A 496 30.58 -25.02 15.29
C THR A 496 29.20 -25.16 15.93
N GLU A 497 29.00 -24.73 17.18
CA GLU A 497 27.68 -24.86 17.85
C GLU A 497 26.65 -23.79 17.43
N PHE A 498 27.05 -22.53 17.21
CA PHE A 498 26.09 -21.43 16.94
C PHE A 498 26.53 -20.47 15.80
N PRO A 499 26.60 -20.95 14.54
CA PRO A 499 27.13 -20.20 13.40
C PRO A 499 26.32 -18.94 13.00
N TRP A 500 25.08 -18.79 13.50
CA TRP A 500 24.19 -17.65 13.22
C TRP A 500 24.42 -16.45 14.15
N ARG A 501 25.20 -16.57 15.24
CA ARG A 501 25.50 -15.46 16.16
C ARG A 501 26.32 -14.32 15.53
N ARG A 502 27.22 -14.63 14.59
CA ARG A 502 28.01 -13.62 13.84
C ARG A 502 27.35 -13.18 12.54
N ASP A 503 26.44 -13.98 11.98
CA ASP A 503 25.90 -13.77 10.64
C ASP A 503 24.36 -13.90 10.62
N ARG A 504 23.68 -12.75 10.66
CA ARG A 504 22.21 -12.65 10.56
C ARG A 504 21.68 -13.22 9.25
N ALA A 505 22.49 -13.21 8.18
CA ALA A 505 22.08 -13.72 6.88
C ALA A 505 21.87 -15.25 6.89
N LYS A 506 22.56 -15.98 7.76
CA LYS A 506 22.34 -17.42 7.93
C LYS A 506 20.98 -17.72 8.55
N LEU A 507 20.57 -16.99 9.59
CA LEU A 507 19.26 -17.16 10.21
C LEU A 507 18.12 -16.80 9.22
N ASP A 508 18.28 -15.70 8.49
CA ASP A 508 17.38 -15.32 7.39
C ASP A 508 17.26 -16.42 6.33
N ARG A 509 18.40 -17.01 5.94
CA ARG A 509 18.43 -18.12 4.98
C ARG A 509 17.70 -19.36 5.53
N MET A 510 17.87 -19.69 6.81
CA MET A 510 17.17 -20.80 7.46
C MET A 510 15.64 -20.57 7.48
N ILE A 511 15.20 -19.34 7.77
CA ILE A 511 13.77 -18.97 7.71
C ILE A 511 13.26 -19.11 6.28
N TYR A 512 14.01 -18.61 5.29
CA TYR A 512 13.64 -18.69 3.87
C TYR A 512 13.52 -20.14 3.37
N VAL A 513 14.50 -20.99 3.68
CA VAL A 513 14.47 -22.43 3.33
C VAL A 513 13.29 -23.14 4.03
N THR A 514 13.03 -22.82 5.30
CA THR A 514 11.87 -23.38 6.02
C THR A 514 10.56 -22.99 5.34
N ASN A 515 10.42 -21.73 4.89
CA ASN A 515 9.24 -21.30 4.12
C ASN A 515 9.08 -22.04 2.78
N ILE A 516 10.18 -22.35 2.08
CA ILE A 516 10.14 -23.15 0.85
C ILE A 516 9.62 -24.56 1.15
N LEU A 517 10.10 -25.20 2.22
CA LEU A 517 9.66 -26.53 2.62
C LEU A 517 8.18 -26.55 3.04
N ILE A 518 7.73 -25.53 3.78
CA ILE A 518 6.30 -25.35 4.13
C ILE A 518 5.46 -25.25 2.87
N ALA A 519 5.86 -24.39 1.93
CA ALA A 519 5.14 -24.20 0.68
C ALA A 519 5.11 -25.47 -0.17
N ALA A 520 6.24 -26.20 -0.27
CA ALA A 520 6.30 -27.45 -1.02
C ALA A 520 5.42 -28.55 -0.42
N SER A 521 5.52 -28.80 0.88
CA SER A 521 4.69 -29.80 1.57
C SER A 521 3.20 -29.45 1.52
N SER A 522 2.86 -28.18 1.72
CA SER A 522 1.47 -27.72 1.63
C SER A 522 0.89 -27.85 0.22
N SER A 523 1.64 -27.45 -0.81
CA SER A 523 1.19 -27.55 -2.21
C SER A 523 1.03 -29.01 -2.64
N LEU A 524 1.92 -29.91 -2.20
CA LEU A 524 1.78 -31.35 -2.42
C LEU A 524 0.52 -31.90 -1.74
N GLY A 525 0.26 -31.52 -0.48
CA GLY A 525 -0.97 -31.91 0.22
C GLY A 525 -2.23 -31.41 -0.48
N THR A 526 -2.22 -30.16 -0.95
CA THR A 526 -3.32 -29.59 -1.75
C THR A 526 -3.51 -30.35 -3.07
N ALA A 527 -2.42 -30.70 -3.76
CA ALA A 527 -2.48 -31.47 -5.00
C ALA A 527 -3.10 -32.85 -4.78
N PHE A 528 -2.71 -33.57 -3.72
CA PHE A 528 -3.35 -34.85 -3.37
C PHE A 528 -4.83 -34.68 -3.00
N ALA A 529 -5.21 -33.60 -2.32
CA ALA A 529 -6.60 -33.28 -2.02
C ALA A 529 -7.44 -33.01 -3.29
N VAL A 530 -6.85 -32.36 -4.30
CA VAL A 530 -7.50 -32.17 -5.61
C VAL A 530 -7.60 -33.49 -6.35
N VAL A 531 -6.53 -34.31 -6.37
CA VAL A 531 -6.53 -35.61 -7.03
C VAL A 531 -7.59 -36.55 -6.46
N GLN A 532 -7.71 -36.68 -5.13
CA GLN A 532 -8.77 -37.51 -4.54
C GLN A 532 -10.17 -37.01 -4.92
N THR A 533 -10.38 -35.68 -5.00
CA THR A 533 -11.68 -35.10 -5.34
C THR A 533 -12.02 -35.34 -6.82
N GLU A 534 -11.04 -35.23 -7.71
CA GLU A 534 -11.23 -35.53 -9.14
C GLU A 534 -11.44 -37.02 -9.41
N LEU A 535 -10.80 -37.91 -8.65
CA LEU A 535 -11.07 -39.35 -8.74
C LEU A 535 -12.52 -39.65 -8.33
N VAL A 536 -12.98 -39.04 -7.25
CA VAL A 536 -14.36 -39.17 -6.77
C VAL A 536 -15.37 -38.63 -7.80
N TYR A 537 -15.08 -37.50 -8.46
CA TYR A 537 -15.93 -36.98 -9.54
C TYR A 537 -15.93 -37.83 -10.81
N ARG A 538 -15.01 -38.79 -10.94
CA ARG A 538 -15.01 -39.79 -12.03
C ARG A 538 -15.69 -41.10 -11.62
N ASP A 539 -16.51 -41.07 -10.57
CA ASP A 539 -17.24 -42.21 -10.01
C ASP A 539 -16.36 -43.35 -9.51
N TRP A 540 -15.12 -43.06 -9.09
CA TRP A 540 -14.32 -44.05 -8.37
C TRP A 540 -14.93 -44.33 -7.00
N ALA A 541 -14.86 -45.60 -6.59
CA ALA A 541 -15.31 -46.00 -5.26
C ALA A 541 -14.49 -45.26 -4.19
N VAL A 542 -15.18 -44.91 -3.11
CA VAL A 542 -14.61 -44.08 -2.05
C VAL A 542 -13.57 -44.84 -1.21
N ASP A 543 -13.75 -46.16 -1.12
CA ASP A 543 -12.86 -47.12 -0.46
C ASP A 543 -11.79 -47.68 -1.42
N ASP A 544 -11.69 -47.13 -2.64
CA ASP A 544 -10.66 -47.55 -3.58
C ASP A 544 -9.27 -47.26 -2.98
N PRO A 545 -8.33 -48.23 -3.00
CA PRO A 545 -7.00 -48.05 -2.44
C PRO A 545 -6.25 -46.85 -3.02
N LEU A 546 -6.54 -46.43 -4.25
CA LEU A 546 -5.92 -45.24 -4.85
C LEU A 546 -6.43 -43.93 -4.20
N VAL A 547 -7.72 -43.86 -3.89
CA VAL A 547 -8.35 -42.71 -3.22
C VAL A 547 -7.86 -42.62 -1.77
N ASP A 548 -7.81 -43.74 -1.07
CA ASP A 548 -7.27 -43.82 0.30
C ASP A 548 -5.76 -43.52 0.36
N ALA A 549 -4.98 -43.94 -0.63
CA ALA A 549 -3.58 -43.58 -0.74
C ALA A 549 -3.39 -42.05 -0.89
N ALA A 550 -4.23 -41.40 -1.70
CA ALA A 550 -4.20 -39.93 -1.83
C ALA A 550 -4.59 -39.23 -0.50
N LYS A 551 -5.59 -39.74 0.22
CA LYS A 551 -5.97 -39.24 1.57
C LYS A 551 -4.82 -39.41 2.58
N ALA A 552 -4.14 -40.56 2.57
CA ALA A 552 -2.99 -40.82 3.44
C ALA A 552 -1.80 -39.89 3.14
N LEU A 553 -1.49 -39.67 1.85
CA LEU A 553 -0.42 -38.75 1.44
C LEU A 553 -0.76 -37.29 1.78
N ASN A 554 -2.02 -36.88 1.65
CA ASN A 554 -2.48 -35.57 2.09
C ASN A 554 -2.33 -35.40 3.62
N THR A 555 -2.66 -36.44 4.39
CA THR A 555 -2.47 -36.48 5.85
C THR A 555 -0.99 -36.34 6.23
N ALA A 556 -0.11 -37.11 5.59
CA ALA A 556 1.33 -37.05 5.83
C ALA A 556 1.92 -35.66 5.49
N CYS A 557 1.52 -35.07 4.36
CA CYS A 557 1.93 -33.72 3.98
C CYS A 557 1.41 -32.65 4.96
N THR A 558 0.20 -32.83 5.49
CA THR A 558 -0.40 -31.93 6.48
C THR A 558 0.37 -31.97 7.80
N VAL A 559 0.68 -33.15 8.33
CA VAL A 559 1.49 -33.31 9.55
C VAL A 559 2.88 -32.66 9.37
N LEU A 560 3.53 -32.90 8.23
CA LEU A 560 4.81 -32.27 7.90
C LEU A 560 4.70 -30.74 7.87
N THR A 561 3.62 -30.20 7.28
CA THR A 561 3.36 -28.75 7.22
C THR A 561 3.23 -28.16 8.63
N LEU A 562 2.49 -28.81 9.54
CA LEU A 562 2.30 -28.34 10.92
C LEU A 562 3.62 -28.30 11.72
N VAL A 563 4.46 -29.34 11.56
CA VAL A 563 5.80 -29.40 12.19
C VAL A 563 6.71 -28.31 11.64
N LEU A 564 6.69 -28.07 10.33
CA LEU A 564 7.48 -27.01 9.72
C LEU A 564 7.00 -25.61 10.10
N LEU A 565 5.68 -25.41 10.28
CA LEU A 565 5.12 -24.16 10.80
C LEU A 565 5.62 -23.88 12.21
N TYR A 566 5.60 -24.88 13.11
CA TYR A 566 6.18 -24.76 14.44
C TYR A 566 7.65 -24.33 14.38
N ARG A 567 8.44 -24.98 13.52
CA ARG A 567 9.85 -24.62 13.28
C ARG A 567 10.00 -23.18 12.78
N TYR A 568 9.12 -22.70 11.91
CA TYR A 568 9.14 -21.33 11.43
C TYR A 568 8.92 -20.32 12.57
N TYR A 569 7.89 -20.51 13.42
CA TYR A 569 7.63 -19.61 14.54
C TYR A 569 8.75 -19.64 15.57
N TRP A 570 9.34 -20.81 15.82
CA TRP A 570 10.55 -20.92 16.64
C TRP A 570 11.72 -20.07 16.11
N LEU A 571 11.99 -20.14 14.80
CA LEU A 571 13.04 -19.32 14.16
C LEU A 571 12.69 -17.82 14.14
N SER A 572 11.41 -17.48 14.01
CA SER A 572 10.91 -16.10 14.04
C SER A 572 11.05 -15.46 15.42
N GLU A 573 10.75 -16.22 16.48
CA GLU A 573 10.96 -15.80 17.87
C GLU A 573 12.44 -15.63 18.18
N LEU A 574 13.29 -16.57 17.73
CA LEU A 574 14.74 -16.43 17.82
C LEU A 574 15.24 -15.17 17.11
N PHE A 575 14.74 -14.90 15.89
CA PHE A 575 15.09 -13.69 15.14
C PHE A 575 14.70 -12.41 15.88
N SER A 576 13.50 -12.40 16.47
CA SER A 576 12.98 -11.27 17.25
C SER A 576 13.84 -10.99 18.50
N ARG A 577 14.27 -12.04 19.20
CA ARG A 577 15.20 -11.93 20.36
C ARG A 577 16.56 -11.40 19.95
N VAL A 578 17.11 -11.90 18.84
CA VAL A 578 18.38 -11.40 18.28
C VAL A 578 18.26 -9.91 17.93
N GLN A 579 17.18 -9.50 17.27
CA GLN A 579 16.95 -8.10 16.94
C GLN A 579 16.80 -7.23 18.19
N ALA A 580 16.08 -7.70 19.21
CA ALA A 580 15.93 -6.99 20.49
C ALA A 580 17.27 -6.83 21.22
N HIS A 581 18.11 -7.88 21.24
CA HIS A 581 19.48 -7.83 21.79
C HIS A 581 20.30 -6.73 21.11
N LEU A 582 20.26 -6.67 19.79
CA LEU A 582 21.04 -5.71 19.00
C LEU A 582 20.53 -4.27 19.08
N GLN A 583 19.22 -4.08 19.24
CA GLN A 583 18.62 -2.75 19.36
C GLN A 583 18.68 -2.18 20.78
N ARG A 584 18.54 -3.03 21.80
CA ARG A 584 18.38 -2.61 23.20
C ARG A 584 19.61 -2.92 24.07
N GLY A 585 20.60 -3.65 23.55
CA GLY A 585 21.79 -4.08 24.30
C GLY A 585 21.50 -5.07 25.44
N GLY A 586 20.32 -5.72 25.46
CA GLY A 586 19.93 -6.67 26.51
C GLY A 586 20.75 -7.97 26.49
N LYS A 587 20.56 -8.92 27.42
CA LYS A 587 21.21 -10.24 27.32
C LYS A 587 20.50 -11.11 26.26
N LEU A 588 21.26 -11.83 25.42
CA LEU A 588 20.68 -12.75 24.43
C LEU A 588 20.39 -14.10 25.06
N GLU A 589 19.11 -14.41 25.28
CA GLU A 589 18.64 -15.74 25.66
C GLU A 589 18.50 -16.64 24.44
N GLU A 590 19.41 -17.61 24.29
CA GLU A 590 19.46 -18.49 23.12
C GLU A 590 18.36 -19.56 23.09
N ARG A 591 17.94 -20.03 24.28
CA ARG A 591 16.91 -21.05 24.40
C ARG A 591 15.56 -20.37 24.29
N VAL A 592 14.88 -20.60 23.16
CA VAL A 592 13.47 -20.27 23.04
C VAL A 592 12.70 -21.28 23.89
N GLY A 593 11.75 -20.83 24.71
CA GLY A 593 10.88 -21.76 25.43
C GLY A 593 9.72 -22.18 24.53
N HIS A 594 9.26 -23.43 24.60
CA HIS A 594 8.05 -23.87 23.88
C HIS A 594 6.83 -23.00 24.23
N ALA A 595 6.71 -22.60 25.50
CA ALA A 595 5.64 -21.71 25.97
C ALA A 595 5.65 -20.34 25.27
N ALA A 596 6.82 -19.82 24.88
CA ALA A 596 6.92 -18.53 24.19
C ALA A 596 6.47 -18.61 22.71
N VAL A 597 6.55 -19.80 22.10
CA VAL A 597 6.06 -20.03 20.74
C VAL A 597 4.56 -20.32 20.75
N LEU A 598 4.10 -21.11 21.72
CA LEU A 598 2.67 -21.48 21.84
C LEU A 598 1.78 -20.34 22.35
N SER A 599 2.37 -19.26 22.89
CA SER A 599 1.63 -18.07 23.30
C SER A 599 1.23 -17.16 22.13
N ASP A 600 1.80 -17.34 20.93
CA ASP A 600 1.43 -16.55 19.76
C ASP A 600 0.07 -17.02 19.19
N PRO A 601 -0.99 -16.18 19.22
CA PRO A 601 -2.31 -16.57 18.71
C PRO A 601 -2.31 -16.80 17.19
N ILE A 602 -1.34 -16.25 16.45
CA ILE A 602 -1.27 -16.40 15.00
C ILE A 602 -0.88 -17.85 14.64
N LEU A 603 0.01 -18.48 15.41
CA LEU A 603 0.38 -19.89 15.22
C LEU A 603 -0.86 -20.79 15.30
N TRP A 604 -1.71 -20.61 16.32
CA TRP A 604 -2.93 -21.39 16.48
C TRP A 604 -3.91 -21.20 15.33
N SER A 605 -4.05 -19.96 14.83
CA SER A 605 -4.90 -19.70 13.66
C SER A 605 -4.40 -20.39 12.39
N GLU A 606 -3.08 -20.41 12.18
CA GLU A 606 -2.48 -21.08 11.02
C GLU A 606 -2.52 -22.61 11.15
N TRP A 607 -2.32 -23.14 12.35
CA TRP A 607 -2.52 -24.55 12.63
C TRP A 607 -3.97 -24.97 12.43
N ALA A 608 -4.95 -24.20 12.90
CA ALA A 608 -6.36 -24.50 12.69
C ALA A 608 -6.69 -24.58 11.19
N LEU A 609 -6.21 -23.63 10.38
CA LEU A 609 -6.43 -23.64 8.94
C LEU A 609 -5.68 -24.79 8.23
N CYS A 610 -4.42 -25.01 8.57
CA CYS A 610 -3.58 -26.01 7.93
C CYS A 610 -3.83 -27.43 8.43
N ALA A 611 -4.48 -27.64 9.59
CA ALA A 611 -4.80 -28.97 10.10
C ALA A 611 -6.05 -29.56 9.46
N VAL A 612 -6.94 -28.75 8.89
CA VAL A 612 -8.17 -29.25 8.25
C VAL A 612 -7.80 -29.99 6.96
N HIS A 613 -8.05 -31.30 6.96
CA HIS A 613 -7.95 -32.22 5.84
C HIS A 613 -8.82 -33.46 6.12
N LEU A 614 -9.08 -34.26 5.10
CA LEU A 614 -9.77 -35.54 5.28
C LEU A 614 -8.73 -36.65 5.52
N PRO A 615 -8.74 -37.33 6.68
CA PRO A 615 -7.89 -38.49 6.93
C PRO A 615 -8.35 -39.70 6.10
N PRO A 616 -7.49 -40.73 5.89
CA PRO A 616 -7.88 -41.96 5.21
C PRO A 616 -9.07 -42.63 5.92
N THR A 617 -9.87 -43.40 5.18
CA THR A 617 -11.08 -44.12 5.62
C THR A 617 -12.24 -43.29 6.19
N LEU A 618 -12.05 -42.00 6.47
CA LEU A 618 -13.13 -41.11 6.89
C LEU A 618 -13.80 -40.48 5.68
N THR A 619 -15.12 -40.67 5.55
CA THR A 619 -15.96 -39.99 4.57
C THR A 619 -17.28 -39.57 5.20
N PHE A 620 -17.84 -38.47 4.71
CA PHE A 620 -19.14 -37.99 5.17
C PHE A 620 -19.82 -37.19 4.07
N GLU A 621 -21.15 -37.16 4.12
CA GLU A 621 -22.00 -36.40 3.22
C GLU A 621 -22.83 -35.42 4.07
N LEU A 622 -22.96 -34.18 3.60
CA LEU A 622 -23.61 -33.09 4.32
C LEU A 622 -24.77 -32.55 3.47
N PRO A 623 -26.03 -32.84 3.83
CA PRO A 623 -27.19 -32.24 3.18
C PRO A 623 -27.33 -30.79 3.62
N ILE A 624 -27.37 -29.87 2.66
CA ILE A 624 -27.65 -28.45 2.88
C ILE A 624 -28.94 -28.09 2.13
N PRO A 625 -30.00 -27.65 2.84
CA PRO A 625 -31.21 -27.17 2.19
C PRO A 625 -30.90 -25.85 1.47
N ASN A 626 -31.30 -25.78 0.20
CA ASN A 626 -31.07 -24.66 -0.70
C ASN A 626 -32.43 -24.16 -1.21
N LEU A 627 -33.16 -23.49 -0.32
CA LEU A 627 -34.57 -23.10 -0.52
C LEU A 627 -35.48 -24.32 -0.71
N ASP A 628 -35.98 -24.56 -1.93
CA ASP A 628 -36.99 -25.59 -2.23
C ASP A 628 -36.40 -26.96 -2.60
N TYR A 629 -35.07 -27.06 -2.71
CA TYR A 629 -34.36 -28.30 -3.01
C TYR A 629 -33.19 -28.52 -2.06
N VAL A 630 -32.70 -29.75 -1.97
CA VAL A 630 -31.60 -30.11 -1.07
C VAL A 630 -30.36 -30.47 -1.89
N VAL A 631 -29.22 -29.88 -1.53
CA VAL A 631 -27.93 -30.18 -2.14
C VAL A 631 -27.11 -30.97 -1.13
N VAL A 632 -26.71 -32.18 -1.50
CA VAL A 632 -25.83 -33.01 -0.66
C VAL A 632 -24.40 -32.82 -1.11
N TYR A 633 -23.57 -32.28 -0.20
CA TYR A 633 -22.16 -32.04 -0.44
C TYR A 633 -21.31 -33.15 0.17
N ARG A 634 -20.29 -33.57 -0.56
CA ARG A 634 -19.34 -34.58 -0.07
C ARG A 634 -18.19 -33.94 0.70
N GLY A 635 -17.80 -34.58 1.82
CA GLY A 635 -16.73 -34.12 2.70
C GLY A 635 -15.37 -33.94 2.00
N GLU A 636 -15.05 -34.80 1.03
CA GLU A 636 -13.87 -34.68 0.15
C GLU A 636 -13.81 -33.32 -0.54
N ALA A 637 -14.91 -32.85 -1.12
CA ALA A 637 -14.97 -31.59 -1.85
C ALA A 637 -14.87 -30.38 -0.90
N ILE A 638 -15.61 -30.41 0.21
CA ILE A 638 -15.61 -29.32 1.21
C ILE A 638 -14.21 -29.17 1.84
N LEU A 639 -13.64 -30.27 2.34
CA LEU A 639 -12.32 -30.23 2.97
C LEU A 639 -11.21 -30.00 1.96
N CYS A 640 -11.38 -30.40 0.69
CA CYS A 640 -10.47 -30.00 -0.38
C CYS A 640 -10.50 -28.48 -0.59
N CYS A 641 -11.68 -27.85 -0.64
CA CYS A 641 -11.77 -26.38 -0.72
C CYS A 641 -11.04 -25.69 0.43
N ILE A 642 -11.21 -26.15 1.68
CA ILE A 642 -10.47 -25.62 2.82
C ILE A 642 -8.96 -25.88 2.71
N ASN A 643 -8.55 -27.06 2.23
CA ASN A 643 -7.14 -27.39 2.01
C ASN A 643 -6.50 -26.48 0.95
N THR A 644 -7.23 -26.12 -0.12
CA THR A 644 -6.72 -25.20 -1.15
C THR A 644 -6.47 -23.78 -0.61
N LEU A 645 -7.10 -23.36 0.50
CA LEU A 645 -6.78 -22.07 1.13
C LEU A 645 -5.31 -21.96 1.54
N ARG A 646 -4.63 -23.09 1.78
CA ARG A 646 -3.20 -23.13 2.14
C ARG A 646 -2.27 -22.54 1.06
N ILE A 647 -2.79 -22.23 -0.14
CA ILE A 647 -2.07 -21.50 -1.19
C ILE A 647 -1.47 -20.17 -0.70
N TYR A 648 -2.02 -19.55 0.35
CA TYR A 648 -1.43 -18.36 0.98
C TYR A 648 0.01 -18.57 1.48
N LEU A 649 0.42 -19.81 1.75
CA LEU A 649 1.79 -20.14 2.14
C LEU A 649 2.79 -19.93 1.00
N LEU A 650 2.36 -20.04 -0.27
CA LEU A 650 3.19 -19.70 -1.42
C LEU A 650 3.61 -18.22 -1.41
N TRP A 651 2.72 -17.33 -0.95
CA TRP A 651 3.02 -15.90 -0.84
C TRP A 651 4.20 -15.63 0.10
N ARG A 652 4.43 -16.46 1.13
CA ARG A 652 5.59 -16.34 2.02
C ARG A 652 6.91 -16.55 1.27
N VAL A 653 6.95 -17.47 0.32
CA VAL A 653 8.13 -17.74 -0.50
C VAL A 653 8.36 -16.60 -1.48
N VAL A 654 7.31 -16.13 -2.15
CA VAL A 654 7.39 -14.99 -3.08
C VAL A 654 7.87 -13.73 -2.36
N ALA A 655 7.25 -13.37 -1.23
CA ALA A 655 7.69 -12.22 -0.43
C ALA A 655 9.11 -12.41 0.11
N GLY A 656 9.46 -13.62 0.55
CA GLY A 656 10.80 -13.97 1.00
C GLY A 656 11.85 -13.79 -0.12
N TYR A 657 11.54 -14.22 -1.34
CA TYR A 657 12.39 -14.09 -2.52
C TYR A 657 12.64 -12.62 -2.88
N ILE A 658 11.57 -11.81 -2.96
CA ILE A 658 11.66 -10.37 -3.25
C ILE A 658 12.51 -9.65 -2.20
N LEU A 659 12.29 -9.96 -0.92
CA LEU A 659 13.05 -9.34 0.18
C LEU A 659 14.47 -9.90 0.30
N ALA A 660 14.77 -11.09 -0.23
CA ALA A 660 16.12 -11.68 -0.21
C ALA A 660 17.06 -11.03 -1.23
N GLN A 661 16.51 -10.43 -2.29
CA GLN A 661 17.28 -9.64 -3.26
C GLN A 661 17.80 -8.31 -2.69
N LEU A 662 17.29 -7.87 -1.54
CA LEU A 662 17.65 -6.59 -0.93
C LEU A 662 18.92 -6.75 -0.06
N PRO A 663 20.06 -6.16 -0.45
CA PRO A 663 21.29 -6.27 0.34
C PRO A 663 21.14 -5.49 1.65
N ARG A 664 21.69 -6.05 2.75
CA ARG A 664 21.75 -5.41 4.07
C ARG A 664 20.42 -4.81 4.56
N ARG A 665 19.28 -5.39 4.15
CA ARG A 665 17.93 -4.86 4.41
C ARG A 665 17.65 -4.49 5.88
N HIS A 666 18.15 -5.30 6.83
CA HIS A 666 17.94 -5.06 8.26
C HIS A 666 18.63 -3.80 8.77
N THR A 667 19.82 -3.52 8.23
CA THR A 667 20.58 -2.31 8.56
C THR A 667 19.84 -1.09 8.03
N VAL A 668 19.41 -1.11 6.76
CA VAL A 668 18.66 -0.01 6.15
C VAL A 668 17.31 0.20 6.84
N SER A 669 16.58 -0.87 7.16
CA SER A 669 15.33 -0.83 7.93
C SER A 669 15.51 -0.17 9.30
N LEU A 670 16.61 -0.48 9.99
CA LEU A 670 16.92 0.10 11.30
C LEU A 670 17.23 1.60 11.21
N PHE A 671 17.95 2.04 10.17
CA PHE A 671 18.28 3.45 9.96
C PHE A 671 17.08 4.29 9.50
N THR A 672 16.31 3.78 8.55
CA THR A 672 15.14 4.46 7.97
C THR A 672 13.91 4.38 8.86
N ARG A 673 13.91 3.47 9.86
CA ARG A 673 12.75 3.10 10.68
C ARG A 673 11.56 2.59 9.86
N VAL A 674 11.81 2.13 8.63
CA VAL A 674 10.80 1.53 7.76
C VAL A 674 10.77 0.03 7.99
N LYS A 675 9.57 -0.52 8.19
CA LYS A 675 9.38 -1.97 8.31
C LYS A 675 9.39 -2.60 6.91
N LEU A 676 10.49 -3.24 6.53
CA LEU A 676 10.63 -3.98 5.26
C LEU A 676 9.93 -5.35 5.34
N GLY A 677 8.60 -5.33 5.41
CA GLY A 677 7.76 -6.52 5.55
C GLY A 677 7.14 -7.00 4.22
N LYS A 678 6.16 -7.91 4.33
CA LYS A 678 5.42 -8.46 3.19
C LYS A 678 4.72 -7.36 2.37
N PHE A 679 4.18 -6.33 3.02
CA PHE A 679 3.51 -5.22 2.33
C PHE A 679 4.49 -4.39 1.48
N PHE A 680 5.72 -4.15 1.96
CA PHE A 680 6.77 -3.52 1.16
C PHE A 680 7.12 -4.36 -0.09
N ALA A 681 7.13 -5.69 0.04
CA ALA A 681 7.35 -6.58 -1.10
C ALA A 681 6.23 -6.49 -2.15
N ILE A 682 4.95 -6.36 -1.73
CA ILE A 682 3.82 -6.12 -2.65
C ILE A 682 4.03 -4.82 -3.41
N LYS A 683 4.33 -3.72 -2.70
CA LYS A 683 4.58 -2.41 -3.33
C LYS A 683 5.74 -2.48 -4.32
N LYS A 684 6.82 -3.19 -3.98
CA LYS A 684 7.97 -3.38 -4.88
C LYS A 684 7.59 -4.15 -6.15
N LEU A 685 6.75 -5.16 -6.03
CA LEU A 685 6.28 -5.96 -7.16
C LEU A 685 5.31 -5.18 -8.07
N LEU A 686 4.41 -4.38 -7.48
CA LEU A 686 3.41 -3.61 -8.21
C LEU A 686 3.92 -2.30 -8.82
N ASN A 687 4.98 -1.70 -8.27
CA ASN A 687 5.62 -0.51 -8.85
C ASN A 687 6.79 -0.84 -9.79
N GLY A 688 6.99 -2.12 -10.13
CA GLY A 688 8.02 -2.55 -11.09
C GLY A 688 7.53 -2.54 -12.55
N TRP A 689 8.46 -2.63 -13.49
CA TRP A 689 8.17 -2.73 -14.95
C TRP A 689 7.31 -3.94 -15.32
N ASN A 690 7.48 -5.06 -14.61
CA ASN A 690 6.70 -6.28 -14.83
C ASN A 690 5.38 -6.31 -14.04
N SER A 691 4.96 -5.18 -13.44
CA SER A 691 3.76 -5.10 -12.61
C SER A 691 2.51 -5.62 -13.33
N LEU A 692 2.32 -5.23 -14.59
CA LEU A 692 1.21 -5.69 -15.42
C LEU A 692 1.17 -7.23 -15.52
N LEU A 693 2.31 -7.86 -15.79
CA LEU A 693 2.41 -9.32 -15.91
C LEU A 693 2.10 -10.01 -14.58
N TYR A 694 2.54 -9.43 -13.45
CA TYR A 694 2.23 -9.98 -12.14
C TYR A 694 0.74 -9.84 -11.78
N VAL A 695 0.10 -8.72 -12.12
CA VAL A 695 -1.33 -8.51 -11.88
C VAL A 695 -2.17 -9.47 -12.73
N VAL A 696 -1.87 -9.59 -14.03
CA VAL A 696 -2.56 -10.54 -14.93
C VAL A 696 -2.33 -11.98 -14.48
N GLY A 697 -1.09 -12.35 -14.13
CA GLY A 697 -0.78 -13.68 -13.62
C GLY A 697 -1.51 -14.01 -12.31
N PHE A 698 -1.60 -13.04 -11.39
CA PHE A 698 -2.37 -13.19 -10.15
C PHE A 698 -3.86 -13.37 -10.44
N TRP A 699 -4.44 -12.53 -11.32
CA TRP A 699 -5.85 -12.64 -11.70
C TRP A 699 -6.16 -14.01 -12.32
N SER A 700 -5.37 -14.45 -13.30
CA SER A 700 -5.52 -15.77 -13.92
C SER A 700 -5.44 -16.91 -12.91
N LEU A 701 -4.51 -16.86 -11.95
CA LEU A 701 -4.41 -17.86 -10.89
C LEU A 701 -5.64 -17.86 -9.98
N THR A 702 -6.16 -16.69 -9.60
CA THR A 702 -7.38 -16.58 -8.80
C THR A 702 -8.60 -17.09 -9.55
N THR A 703 -8.69 -16.88 -10.87
CA THR A 703 -9.76 -17.43 -11.71
C THR A 703 -9.76 -18.95 -11.69
N VAL A 704 -8.59 -19.59 -11.81
CA VAL A 704 -8.48 -21.06 -11.72
C VAL A 704 -8.89 -21.58 -10.35
N PHE A 705 -8.45 -20.90 -9.29
CA PHE A 705 -8.80 -21.24 -7.92
C PHE A 705 -10.31 -21.17 -7.67
N PHE A 706 -10.96 -20.08 -8.03
CA PHE A 706 -12.41 -19.92 -7.84
C PHE A 706 -13.23 -20.79 -8.80
N ALA A 707 -12.72 -21.12 -9.98
CA ALA A 707 -13.37 -22.09 -10.87
C ALA A 707 -13.47 -23.48 -10.24
N PHE A 708 -12.40 -23.93 -9.56
CA PHE A 708 -12.45 -25.17 -8.80
C PHE A 708 -13.50 -25.12 -7.68
N TRP A 709 -13.55 -24.01 -6.93
CA TRP A 709 -14.55 -23.82 -5.86
C TRP A 709 -15.98 -23.75 -6.40
N PHE A 710 -16.18 -23.09 -7.54
CA PHE A 710 -17.47 -22.97 -8.19
C PHE A 710 -17.98 -24.35 -8.62
N ARG A 711 -17.13 -25.16 -9.27
CA ARG A 711 -17.45 -26.54 -9.63
C ARG A 711 -17.79 -27.37 -8.39
N ALA A 712 -16.99 -27.28 -7.33
CA ALA A 712 -17.26 -27.99 -6.08
C ALA A 712 -18.58 -27.57 -5.40
N GLY A 713 -19.01 -26.32 -5.59
CA GLY A 713 -20.28 -25.81 -5.07
C GLY A 713 -21.51 -26.22 -5.88
N GLU A 714 -21.35 -26.56 -7.15
CA GLU A 714 -22.45 -26.94 -8.06
C GLU A 714 -22.65 -28.47 -8.18
N VAL A 715 -21.64 -29.27 -7.84
CA VAL A 715 -21.73 -30.74 -7.89
C VAL A 715 -22.48 -31.27 -6.67
N THR A 716 -23.52 -32.06 -6.91
CA THR A 716 -24.27 -32.78 -5.86
C THR A 716 -23.79 -34.23 -5.75
N SER A 717 -23.68 -34.75 -4.53
CA SER A 717 -23.25 -36.13 -4.30
C SER A 717 -24.29 -37.16 -4.71
N CYS A 718 -25.58 -36.80 -4.71
CA CYS A 718 -26.67 -37.74 -5.01
C CYS A 718 -26.66 -38.29 -6.45
N LEU A 719 -25.94 -37.64 -7.35
CA LEU A 719 -25.76 -38.10 -8.73
C LEU A 719 -24.46 -38.92 -8.92
N LEU A 720 -23.64 -39.07 -7.88
CA LEU A 720 -22.45 -39.93 -7.91
C LEU A 720 -22.85 -41.36 -7.57
N ALA A 721 -22.30 -42.33 -8.29
CA ALA A 721 -22.60 -43.76 -8.07
C ALA A 721 -22.22 -44.28 -6.67
N SER A 722 -21.41 -43.51 -5.94
CA SER A 722 -20.87 -43.84 -4.61
C SER A 722 -21.64 -43.24 -3.44
N SER A 723 -22.71 -42.46 -3.66
CA SER A 723 -23.48 -41.87 -2.56
C SER A 723 -24.48 -42.88 -1.98
N THR A 724 -24.63 -42.86 -0.65
CA THR A 724 -25.53 -43.75 0.11
C THR A 724 -26.45 -42.99 1.06
N HIS A 725 -26.45 -41.65 0.98
CA HIS A 725 -27.21 -40.82 1.90
C HIS A 725 -28.73 -40.91 1.61
N PRO A 726 -29.59 -41.09 2.62
CA PRO A 726 -31.02 -41.36 2.42
C PRO A 726 -31.78 -40.21 1.75
N VAL A 727 -31.32 -38.97 1.93
CA VAL A 727 -31.91 -37.77 1.29
C VAL A 727 -31.77 -37.80 -0.24
N CYS A 728 -30.85 -38.60 -0.80
CA CYS A 728 -30.67 -38.71 -2.24
C CYS A 728 -31.79 -39.47 -2.95
N ASP A 729 -32.65 -40.16 -2.19
CA ASP A 729 -33.85 -40.82 -2.72
C ASP A 729 -35.03 -39.84 -2.89
N GLU A 730 -34.96 -38.65 -2.28
CA GLU A 730 -35.98 -37.62 -2.43
C GLU A 730 -35.95 -36.99 -3.83
N GLU A 731 -37.13 -36.67 -4.38
CA GLU A 731 -37.23 -36.02 -5.70
C GLU A 731 -36.55 -34.64 -5.70
N THR A 732 -36.62 -33.92 -4.59
CA THR A 732 -35.98 -32.62 -4.36
C THR A 732 -34.45 -32.66 -4.48
N ALA A 733 -33.82 -33.83 -4.41
CA ALA A 733 -32.37 -33.97 -4.60
C ALA A 733 -31.97 -34.09 -6.08
N LYS A 734 -32.89 -34.55 -6.95
CA LYS A 734 -32.65 -34.84 -8.38
C LYS A 734 -33.21 -33.75 -9.29
N THR A 735 -34.39 -33.23 -8.98
CA THR A 735 -35.04 -32.15 -9.71
C THR A 735 -34.89 -30.85 -8.93
N TRP A 736 -34.24 -29.86 -9.53
CA TRP A 736 -34.05 -28.54 -8.93
C TRP A 736 -35.06 -27.58 -9.53
N VAL A 737 -35.72 -26.81 -8.67
CA VAL A 737 -36.63 -25.75 -9.08
C VAL A 737 -35.91 -24.42 -8.94
N LEU A 738 -35.76 -23.70 -10.05
CA LEU A 738 -35.17 -22.36 -10.07
C LEU A 738 -36.12 -21.43 -10.82
N ASN A 739 -36.63 -20.40 -10.13
CA ASN A 739 -37.55 -19.41 -10.69
C ASN A 739 -38.77 -20.05 -11.39
N ASP A 740 -39.47 -20.96 -10.69
CA ASP A 740 -40.63 -21.72 -11.19
C ASP A 740 -40.37 -22.66 -12.37
N VAL A 741 -39.10 -22.84 -12.78
CA VAL A 741 -38.70 -23.82 -13.78
C VAL A 741 -38.01 -24.99 -13.09
N SER A 742 -38.68 -26.14 -13.06
CA SER A 742 -38.08 -27.41 -12.64
C SER A 742 -37.20 -27.97 -13.75
N PHE A 743 -35.95 -28.27 -13.44
CA PHE A 743 -35.04 -28.98 -14.34
C PHE A 743 -34.36 -30.15 -13.62
N GLU A 744 -34.07 -31.21 -14.36
CA GLU A 744 -33.32 -32.35 -13.84
C GLU A 744 -31.83 -31.96 -13.74
N LYS A 745 -31.26 -32.08 -12.55
CA LYS A 745 -29.87 -31.69 -12.33
C LYS A 745 -28.93 -32.74 -12.90
N THR A 746 -27.95 -32.29 -13.68
CA THR A 746 -26.80 -33.08 -14.16
C THR A 746 -25.48 -32.57 -13.56
N ASN A 747 -24.54 -33.48 -13.28
CA ASN A 747 -23.17 -33.18 -12.85
C ASN A 747 -22.22 -33.03 -14.06
N ASP A 748 -22.65 -32.31 -15.10
CA ASP A 748 -21.93 -32.15 -16.37
C ASP A 748 -20.98 -30.94 -16.41
N ILE A 749 -20.91 -30.15 -15.33
CA ILE A 749 -20.06 -28.96 -15.26
C ILE A 749 -18.58 -29.36 -15.25
N SER A 750 -17.96 -29.17 -16.41
CA SER A 750 -16.51 -29.31 -16.57
C SER A 750 -15.75 -28.17 -15.90
N ILE A 751 -14.47 -28.40 -15.57
CA ILE A 751 -13.60 -27.34 -15.04
C ILE A 751 -13.47 -26.15 -16.01
N TRP A 752 -13.55 -26.38 -17.32
CA TRP A 752 -13.48 -25.34 -18.34
C TRP A 752 -14.73 -24.45 -18.35
N SER A 753 -15.91 -25.05 -18.15
CA SER A 753 -17.16 -24.32 -17.99
C SER A 753 -17.13 -23.46 -16.72
N ALA A 754 -16.61 -24.00 -15.61
CA ALA A 754 -16.43 -23.24 -14.38
C ALA A 754 -15.40 -22.10 -14.54
N LEU A 755 -14.31 -22.33 -15.29
CA LEU A 755 -13.32 -21.29 -15.63
C LEU A 755 -13.95 -20.16 -16.44
N TRP A 756 -14.77 -20.49 -17.43
CA TRP A 756 -15.51 -19.53 -18.24
C TRP A 756 -16.41 -18.67 -17.36
N VAL A 757 -17.26 -19.28 -16.53
CA VAL A 757 -18.18 -18.57 -15.62
C VAL A 757 -17.42 -17.64 -14.69
N ILE A 758 -16.37 -18.12 -14.02
CA ILE A 758 -15.63 -17.30 -13.07
C ILE A 758 -14.87 -16.16 -13.78
N PHE A 759 -14.37 -16.40 -14.98
CA PHE A 759 -13.72 -15.35 -15.77
C PHE A 759 -14.70 -14.23 -16.14
N ILE A 760 -15.87 -14.55 -16.70
CA ILE A 760 -16.90 -13.55 -17.05
C ILE A 760 -17.48 -12.86 -15.80
N THR A 761 -17.51 -13.54 -14.66
CA THR A 761 -17.98 -13.00 -13.38
C THR A 761 -16.97 -12.02 -12.79
N SER A 762 -15.69 -12.40 -12.76
CA SER A 762 -14.61 -11.54 -12.24
C SER A 762 -14.39 -10.29 -13.11
N THR A 763 -14.81 -10.31 -14.37
CA THR A 763 -14.74 -9.15 -15.27
C THR A 763 -16.00 -8.28 -15.24
N GLY A 764 -17.04 -8.68 -14.49
CA GLY A 764 -18.29 -7.92 -14.42
C GLY A 764 -19.18 -8.02 -15.66
N VAL A 765 -19.10 -9.11 -16.44
CA VAL A 765 -19.86 -9.28 -17.69
C VAL A 765 -21.13 -10.12 -17.50
N GLY A 766 -21.01 -11.31 -16.89
CA GLY A 766 -22.14 -12.17 -16.54
C GLY A 766 -23.16 -12.45 -17.65
N TYR A 767 -22.76 -13.10 -18.75
CA TYR A 767 -23.66 -13.40 -19.89
C TYR A 767 -24.97 -14.15 -19.54
N GLY A 768 -24.98 -14.92 -18.45
CA GLY A 768 -26.17 -15.68 -18.02
C GLY A 768 -26.38 -17.01 -18.75
N ASP A 769 -25.40 -17.44 -19.56
CA ASP A 769 -25.36 -18.75 -20.22
C ASP A 769 -25.20 -19.92 -19.22
N LEU A 770 -24.41 -19.69 -18.17
CA LEU A 770 -24.27 -20.55 -17.01
C LEU A 770 -24.40 -19.69 -15.75
N ILE A 771 -25.32 -20.08 -14.87
CA ILE A 771 -25.67 -19.33 -13.66
C ILE A 771 -25.41 -20.16 -12.39
N PRO A 772 -24.98 -19.53 -11.28
CA PRO A 772 -24.84 -20.21 -10.00
C PRO A 772 -26.22 -20.55 -9.43
N THR A 773 -26.49 -21.84 -9.31
CA THR A 773 -27.76 -22.36 -8.80
C THR A 773 -27.72 -22.50 -7.28
N THR A 774 -26.56 -22.90 -6.72
CA THR A 774 -26.43 -23.16 -5.28
C THR A 774 -26.02 -21.93 -4.46
N HIS A 775 -26.42 -21.88 -3.18
CA HIS A 775 -25.93 -20.82 -2.27
C HIS A 775 -24.39 -20.79 -2.18
N LEU A 776 -23.73 -21.96 -2.22
CA LEU A 776 -22.28 -22.04 -2.16
C LEU A 776 -21.63 -21.47 -3.43
N SER A 777 -22.14 -21.82 -4.62
CA SER A 777 -21.59 -21.29 -5.88
C SER A 777 -21.88 -19.80 -6.04
N ARG A 778 -23.04 -19.30 -5.58
CA ARG A 778 -23.34 -17.85 -5.50
C ARG A 778 -22.37 -17.11 -4.60
N LEU A 779 -22.01 -17.68 -3.44
CA LEU A 779 -20.99 -17.11 -2.56
C LEU A 779 -19.62 -17.06 -3.27
N VAL A 780 -19.22 -18.14 -3.93
CA VAL A 780 -17.95 -18.21 -4.69
C VAL A 780 -17.92 -17.17 -5.80
N ALA A 781 -18.98 -17.08 -6.60
CA ALA A 781 -19.14 -16.08 -7.66
C ALA A 781 -19.07 -14.65 -7.09
N SER A 782 -19.64 -14.42 -5.91
CA SER A 782 -19.60 -13.11 -5.23
C SER A 782 -18.18 -12.71 -4.83
N ILE A 783 -17.42 -13.63 -4.23
CA ILE A 783 -16.02 -13.40 -3.86
C ILE A 783 -15.18 -13.16 -5.13
N ALA A 784 -15.39 -13.95 -6.19
CA ALA A 784 -14.70 -13.81 -7.46
C ALA A 784 -14.96 -12.44 -8.12
N ALA A 785 -16.21 -11.94 -8.09
CA ALA A 785 -16.56 -10.60 -8.58
C ALA A 785 -15.83 -9.50 -7.80
N ILE A 786 -15.79 -9.57 -6.47
CA ILE A 786 -15.09 -8.57 -5.63
C ILE A 786 -13.57 -8.59 -5.92
N ILE A 787 -12.97 -9.78 -6.02
CA ILE A 787 -11.56 -9.92 -6.36
C ILE A 787 -11.28 -9.41 -7.77
N GLY A 788 -12.21 -9.61 -8.70
CA GLY A 788 -12.20 -9.05 -10.03
C GLY A 788 -12.15 -7.51 -10.03
N ILE A 789 -12.99 -6.85 -9.24
CA ILE A 789 -12.99 -5.39 -9.08
C ILE A 789 -11.65 -4.89 -8.51
N VAL A 790 -11.11 -5.59 -7.52
CA VAL A 790 -9.77 -5.30 -6.97
C VAL A 790 -8.68 -5.53 -8.03
N GLY A 791 -8.76 -6.61 -8.80
CA GLY A 791 -7.84 -6.93 -9.89
C GLY A 791 -7.86 -5.88 -11.00
N ALA A 792 -9.04 -5.44 -11.42
CA ALA A 792 -9.22 -4.34 -12.36
C ALA A 792 -8.62 -3.04 -11.83
N SER A 793 -8.85 -2.73 -10.55
CA SER A 793 -8.26 -1.56 -9.88
C SER A 793 -6.73 -1.59 -9.89
N LEU A 794 -6.14 -2.75 -9.56
CA LEU A 794 -4.69 -2.97 -9.60
C LEU A 794 -4.14 -2.87 -11.02
N LEU A 795 -4.88 -3.38 -12.00
CA LEU A 795 -4.51 -3.31 -13.41
C LEU A 795 -4.46 -1.85 -13.87
N THR A 796 -5.50 -1.06 -13.58
CA THR A 796 -5.53 0.38 -13.86
C THR A 796 -4.38 1.12 -13.19
N ALA A 797 -4.09 0.84 -11.92
CA ALA A 797 -2.96 1.46 -11.21
C ALA A 797 -1.60 1.09 -11.85
N SER A 798 -1.40 -0.19 -12.19
CA SER A 798 -0.17 -0.66 -12.86
C SER A 798 0.00 -0.05 -14.25
N LEU A 799 -1.09 0.07 -15.01
CA LEU A 799 -1.10 0.69 -16.32
C LEU A 799 -0.82 2.19 -16.21
N SER A 800 -1.40 2.88 -15.22
CA SER A 800 -1.11 4.30 -14.97
C SER A 800 0.37 4.51 -14.66
N ASN A 801 0.96 3.67 -13.82
CA ASN A 801 2.38 3.73 -13.51
C ASN A 801 3.26 3.49 -14.74
N ALA A 802 2.85 2.59 -15.65
CA ALA A 802 3.58 2.31 -16.87
C ALA A 802 3.48 3.43 -17.93
N ILE A 803 2.43 4.25 -17.87
CA ILE A 803 2.21 5.37 -18.79
C ILE A 803 2.88 6.66 -18.29
N HIS A 804 3.11 6.80 -16.98
CA HIS A 804 3.78 7.98 -16.42
C HIS A 804 5.24 8.06 -16.86
N PHE A 805 5.65 9.23 -17.37
CA PHE A 805 7.05 9.52 -17.67
C PHE A 805 7.93 9.30 -16.45
N SER A 806 9.07 8.64 -16.64
CA SER A 806 10.11 8.64 -15.63
C SER A 806 10.62 10.07 -15.39
N PRO A 807 11.21 10.39 -14.22
CA PRO A 807 11.78 11.72 -13.98
C PRO A 807 12.80 12.15 -15.05
N GLU A 808 13.56 11.19 -15.58
CA GLU A 808 14.55 11.39 -16.64
C GLU A 808 13.89 11.67 -17.99
N GLU A 809 12.85 10.89 -18.35
CA GLU A 809 12.06 11.09 -19.57
C GLU A 809 11.28 12.40 -19.53
N LEU A 810 10.72 12.76 -18.38
CA LEU A 810 10.05 14.04 -18.17
C LEU A 810 11.06 15.19 -18.33
N GLY A 811 12.26 15.05 -17.77
CA GLY A 811 13.35 16.01 -17.97
C GLY A 811 13.73 16.15 -19.44
N ALA A 812 13.86 15.04 -20.17
CA ALA A 812 14.14 15.03 -21.60
C ALA A 812 12.99 15.66 -22.42
N ALA A 813 11.73 15.36 -22.10
CA ALA A 813 10.56 15.94 -22.75
C ALA A 813 10.46 17.45 -22.54
N ILE A 814 10.76 17.93 -21.32
CA ILE A 814 10.85 19.37 -21.01
C ILE A 814 11.99 20.00 -21.82
N LEU A 815 13.14 19.34 -21.94
CA LEU A 815 14.26 19.86 -22.74
C LEU A 815 13.90 19.96 -24.23
N VAL A 816 13.25 18.93 -24.79
CA VAL A 816 12.82 18.91 -26.20
C VAL A 816 11.80 20.02 -26.46
N THR A 817 10.81 20.19 -25.59
CA THR A 817 9.83 21.28 -25.72
C THR A 817 10.46 22.67 -25.59
N ARG A 818 11.49 22.82 -24.75
CA ARG A 818 12.27 24.06 -24.65
C ARG A 818 13.05 24.36 -25.94
N GLU A 819 13.72 23.36 -26.52
CA GLU A 819 14.45 23.55 -27.77
C GLU A 819 13.49 23.83 -28.94
N GLN A 820 12.33 23.18 -28.97
CA GLN A 820 11.28 23.52 -29.94
C GLN A 820 10.82 24.97 -29.77
N ALA A 821 10.58 25.43 -28.54
CA ALA A 821 10.21 26.82 -28.27
C ALA A 821 11.31 27.82 -28.69
N ARG A 822 12.60 27.46 -28.63
CA ARG A 822 13.70 28.30 -29.14
C ARG A 822 13.70 28.40 -30.66
N VAL A 823 13.42 27.30 -31.36
CA VAL A 823 13.26 27.30 -32.82
C VAL A 823 12.05 28.16 -33.21
N ASP A 824 10.92 27.97 -32.53
CA ASP A 824 9.71 28.74 -32.77
C ASP A 824 9.92 30.23 -32.45
N LEU A 825 10.66 30.57 -31.39
CA LEU A 825 10.96 31.96 -31.06
C LEU A 825 11.71 32.67 -32.22
N ARG A 826 12.64 31.96 -32.86
CA ARG A 826 13.37 32.47 -34.04
C ARG A 826 12.46 32.64 -35.24
N SER A 827 11.56 31.69 -35.50
CA SER A 827 10.62 31.78 -36.62
C SER A 827 9.61 32.92 -36.42
N HIS A 828 9.05 33.08 -35.22
CA HIS A 828 8.13 34.18 -34.90
C HIS A 828 8.84 35.54 -34.95
N ALA A 829 10.08 35.65 -34.45
CA ALA A 829 10.88 36.87 -34.59
C ALA A 829 11.09 37.23 -36.08
N ALA A 830 11.45 36.24 -36.91
CA ALA A 830 11.61 36.44 -38.34
C ALA A 830 10.30 36.87 -39.01
N SER A 831 9.16 36.25 -38.66
CA SER A 831 7.84 36.64 -39.18
C SER A 831 7.45 38.06 -38.78
N ILE A 832 7.72 38.49 -37.53
CA ILE A 832 7.48 39.87 -37.08
C ILE A 832 8.31 40.86 -37.90
N VAL A 833 9.60 40.59 -38.07
CA VAL A 833 10.51 41.45 -38.86
C VAL A 833 10.09 41.50 -40.33
N GLN A 834 9.75 40.35 -40.92
CA GLN A 834 9.28 40.27 -42.30
C GLN A 834 7.96 41.03 -42.50
N HIS A 835 7.01 40.89 -41.57
CA HIS A 835 5.73 41.60 -41.62
C HIS A 835 5.93 43.12 -41.47
N TRP A 836 6.76 43.55 -40.50
CA TRP A 836 7.12 44.95 -40.29
C TRP A 836 7.78 45.56 -41.54
N TRP A 837 8.80 44.90 -42.09
CA TRP A 837 9.51 45.36 -43.29
C TRP A 837 8.60 45.46 -44.51
N ARG A 838 7.82 44.41 -44.80
CA ARG A 838 6.91 44.39 -45.96
C ARG A 838 5.78 45.40 -45.83
N SER A 839 5.27 45.64 -44.61
CA SER A 839 4.29 46.69 -44.34
C SER A 839 4.87 48.08 -44.60
N LEU A 840 6.10 48.37 -44.17
CA LEU A 840 6.79 49.63 -44.44
C LEU A 840 7.05 49.87 -45.94
N VAL A 841 7.58 48.86 -46.63
CA VAL A 841 7.84 48.96 -48.08
C VAL A 841 6.53 49.16 -48.85
N SER A 842 5.46 48.43 -48.51
CA SER A 842 4.15 48.60 -49.16
C SER A 842 3.60 50.01 -49.00
N LYS A 843 3.78 50.65 -47.83
CA LYS A 843 3.42 52.06 -47.58
C LYS A 843 4.22 53.04 -48.43
N HIS A 844 5.52 52.80 -48.63
CA HIS A 844 6.40 53.70 -49.39
C HIS A 844 6.33 53.53 -50.92
N THR A 845 6.07 52.32 -51.42
CA THR A 845 6.10 52.02 -52.87
C THR A 845 4.72 51.90 -53.51
N GLY A 846 3.63 51.97 -52.73
CA GLY A 846 2.24 51.85 -53.22
C GLY A 846 1.85 50.44 -53.73
N GLN A 847 2.79 49.51 -53.86
CA GLN A 847 2.55 48.12 -54.26
C GLN A 847 2.19 47.24 -53.06
N GLN A 848 1.08 46.50 -53.12
CA GLN A 848 0.74 45.50 -52.11
C GLN A 848 1.62 44.25 -52.28
N ARG A 849 2.55 44.04 -51.33
CA ARG A 849 3.47 42.88 -51.32
C ARG A 849 3.17 41.85 -50.22
N LEU A 850 2.08 42.03 -49.48
CA LEU A 850 1.62 41.07 -48.46
C LEU A 850 0.61 40.11 -49.08
N SER A 851 0.80 38.80 -48.87
CA SER A 851 -0.18 37.78 -49.29
C SER A 851 -1.51 37.95 -48.52
N ALA A 852 -2.64 37.61 -49.12
CA ALA A 852 -3.98 37.75 -48.50
C ALA A 852 -4.10 37.03 -47.14
N ALA A 853 -3.37 35.91 -46.97
CA ALA A 853 -3.29 35.20 -45.68
C ALA A 853 -2.47 35.99 -44.63
N GLN A 854 -1.45 36.72 -45.05
CA GLN A 854 -0.60 37.54 -44.16
C GLN A 854 -1.27 38.84 -43.75
N GLN A 855 -2.12 39.42 -44.61
CA GLN A 855 -2.91 40.61 -44.28
C GLN A 855 -3.96 40.36 -43.20
N ARG A 856 -4.39 39.11 -43.04
CA ARG A 856 -5.38 38.71 -42.02
C ARG A 856 -4.79 38.46 -40.63
N ILE A 857 -3.46 38.39 -40.51
CA ILE A 857 -2.79 38.12 -39.23
C ILE A 857 -2.59 39.45 -38.50
N ASP A 858 -3.22 39.59 -37.34
CA ASP A 858 -3.02 40.77 -36.50
C ASP A 858 -1.58 40.81 -35.94
N PRO A 859 -0.81 41.91 -36.14
CA PRO A 859 0.51 42.07 -35.54
C PRO A 859 0.51 41.95 -34.01
N TYR A 860 -0.59 42.31 -33.33
CA TYR A 860 -0.71 42.13 -31.87
C TYR A 860 -0.74 40.65 -31.48
N ASP A 861 -1.46 39.82 -32.24
CA ASP A 861 -1.51 38.37 -32.02
C ASP A 861 -0.13 37.74 -32.21
N LEU A 862 0.59 38.14 -33.25
CA LEU A 862 1.94 37.64 -33.53
C LEU A 862 2.93 38.02 -32.40
N MET A 863 2.83 39.24 -31.87
CA MET A 863 3.61 39.71 -30.73
C MET A 863 3.23 38.97 -29.43
N MET A 864 1.95 38.68 -29.22
CA MET A 864 1.46 37.93 -28.06
C MET A 864 1.97 36.49 -28.08
N VAL A 865 1.91 35.83 -29.23
CA VAL A 865 2.46 34.48 -29.44
C VAL A 865 3.96 34.49 -29.20
N PHE A 866 4.70 35.45 -29.75
CA PHE A 866 6.15 35.59 -29.52
C PHE A 866 6.48 35.75 -28.03
N ARG A 867 5.75 36.61 -27.29
CA ARG A 867 5.96 36.80 -25.85
C ARG A 867 5.68 35.51 -25.06
N ARG A 868 4.62 34.77 -25.40
CA ARG A 868 4.29 33.49 -24.76
C ARG A 868 5.38 32.45 -25.01
N THR A 869 5.81 32.28 -26.26
CA THR A 869 6.89 31.35 -26.65
C THR A 869 8.21 31.72 -25.98
N ARG A 870 8.49 33.02 -25.81
CA ARG A 870 9.68 33.51 -25.10
C ARG A 870 9.71 33.06 -23.64
N VAL A 871 8.58 33.12 -22.94
CA VAL A 871 8.49 32.64 -21.55
C VAL A 871 8.79 31.15 -21.50
N THR A 872 8.21 30.34 -22.39
CA THR A 872 8.47 28.89 -22.46
C THR A 872 9.93 28.56 -22.80
N ALA A 873 10.56 29.32 -23.69
CA ALA A 873 11.98 29.15 -24.06
C ALA A 873 12.96 29.57 -22.95
N LEU A 874 12.52 30.42 -22.02
CA LEU A 874 13.26 30.90 -20.86
C LEU A 874 12.96 30.11 -19.58
N LEU A 875 12.08 29.11 -19.63
CA LEU A 875 11.90 28.21 -18.49
C LEU A 875 13.22 27.44 -18.25
N ASP A 876 13.81 27.67 -17.08
CA ASP A 876 14.96 26.89 -16.62
C ASP A 876 14.48 25.48 -16.27
N VAL A 877 15.23 24.45 -16.70
CA VAL A 877 15.00 23.04 -16.33
C VAL A 877 14.96 22.88 -14.79
N GLU A 878 15.70 23.76 -14.11
CA GLU A 878 15.85 23.87 -12.66
C GLU A 878 14.59 24.36 -11.92
N ASP A 879 13.67 25.07 -12.59
CA ASP A 879 12.46 25.62 -11.96
C ASP A 879 11.27 24.63 -12.04
N CYS A 880 11.34 23.63 -12.95
CA CYS A 880 10.37 22.52 -13.01
C CYS A 880 10.78 21.33 -12.12
N ALA A 881 12.08 21.13 -11.90
CA ALA A 881 12.64 20.16 -10.97
C ALA A 881 13.09 20.90 -9.69
N GLY A 882 12.12 21.26 -8.85
CA GLY A 882 12.36 22.09 -7.67
C GLY A 882 13.28 21.44 -6.63
N THR A 883 14.60 21.54 -6.81
CA THR A 883 15.68 21.32 -5.83
C THR A 883 17.11 21.55 -6.37
N SER A 884 17.31 21.89 -7.64
CA SER A 884 18.64 21.88 -8.30
C SER A 884 19.65 22.95 -7.82
N LYS A 885 19.23 24.20 -7.54
CA LYS A 885 20.16 25.32 -7.25
C LYS A 885 21.00 25.16 -5.96
N LYS A 886 20.58 24.33 -5.00
CA LYS A 886 21.40 23.99 -3.81
C LYS A 886 22.39 22.85 -4.09
N ILE A 887 22.12 22.04 -5.11
CA ILE A 887 22.88 20.83 -5.47
C ILE A 887 24.09 21.21 -6.32
N ASP A 888 23.96 22.13 -7.27
CA ASP A 888 25.10 22.58 -8.10
C ASP A 888 26.21 23.29 -7.32
N ALA A 889 25.83 24.04 -6.28
CA ALA A 889 26.78 24.69 -5.37
C ALA A 889 27.59 23.68 -4.52
N VAL A 890 27.04 22.49 -4.29
CA VAL A 890 27.70 21.39 -3.56
C VAL A 890 28.45 20.48 -4.54
N ALA A 891 27.89 20.15 -5.69
CA ALA A 891 28.54 19.37 -6.75
C ALA A 891 29.81 20.06 -7.30
N GLN A 892 29.81 21.40 -7.41
CA GLN A 892 31.04 22.15 -7.73
C GLN A 892 32.12 22.01 -6.65
N ARG A 893 31.75 21.96 -5.36
CA ARG A 893 32.69 21.74 -4.25
C ARG A 893 33.20 20.30 -4.21
N THR A 894 32.34 19.31 -4.48
CA THR A 894 32.72 17.90 -4.52
C THR A 894 33.61 17.57 -5.73
N LYS A 895 33.35 18.17 -6.90
CA LYS A 895 34.25 18.07 -8.07
C LYS A 895 35.63 18.68 -7.80
N TYR A 896 35.72 19.73 -6.98
CA TYR A 896 37.00 20.31 -6.57
C TYR A 896 37.79 19.35 -5.66
N ILE A 897 37.10 18.65 -4.76
CA ILE A 897 37.70 17.65 -3.87
C ILE A 897 38.13 16.39 -4.65
N CYS A 898 37.30 15.90 -5.57
CA CYS A 898 37.66 14.75 -6.43
C CYS A 898 38.84 15.08 -7.34
N ARG A 899 38.91 16.28 -7.93
CA ARG A 899 40.11 16.73 -8.68
C ARG A 899 41.35 16.88 -7.80
N GLY A 900 41.17 17.29 -6.54
CA GLY A 900 42.26 17.33 -5.57
C GLY A 900 42.77 15.93 -5.21
N ILE A 901 41.88 14.94 -5.11
CA ILE A 901 42.22 13.54 -4.84
C ILE A 901 42.84 12.86 -6.07
N ASP A 902 42.32 13.11 -7.28
CA ASP A 902 42.91 12.59 -8.53
C ASP A 902 44.33 13.17 -8.74
N ALA A 903 44.53 14.47 -8.44
CA ALA A 903 45.87 15.09 -8.45
C ALA A 903 46.81 14.51 -7.37
N LEU A 904 46.28 14.08 -6.23
CA LEU A 904 47.04 13.43 -5.15
C LEU A 904 47.41 11.99 -5.51
N VAL A 905 46.50 11.27 -6.16
CA VAL A 905 46.72 9.90 -6.68
C VAL A 905 47.74 9.92 -7.81
N ASP A 906 47.65 10.89 -8.73
CA ASP A 906 48.66 11.08 -9.78
C ASP A 906 50.02 11.49 -9.18
N HIS A 907 50.06 12.20 -8.05
CA HIS A 907 51.30 12.54 -7.34
C HIS A 907 51.96 11.29 -6.72
N PHE A 908 51.19 10.45 -6.02
CA PHE A 908 51.68 9.20 -5.42
C PHE A 908 52.06 8.14 -6.47
N TRP A 909 51.32 8.05 -7.57
CA TRP A 909 51.62 7.10 -8.66
C TRP A 909 52.86 7.50 -9.46
N ASN A 910 53.14 8.81 -9.57
CA ASN A 910 54.37 9.32 -10.18
C ASN A 910 55.57 9.29 -9.22
N GLU A 911 55.38 9.32 -7.90
CA GLU A 911 56.47 9.09 -6.93
C GLU A 911 57.00 7.66 -6.99
N GLU A 912 56.14 6.64 -7.19
CA GLU A 912 56.58 5.26 -7.41
C GLU A 912 57.36 5.09 -8.73
N ALA A 913 56.99 5.86 -9.76
CA ALA A 913 57.74 5.93 -11.03
C ALA A 913 59.08 6.71 -10.87
N ALA A 914 59.10 7.74 -10.01
CA ALA A 914 60.29 8.52 -9.69
C ALA A 914 61.27 7.77 -8.76
N GLU A 915 60.79 6.93 -7.83
CA GLU A 915 61.61 6.04 -7.02
C GLU A 915 62.25 4.93 -7.87
N LYS A 916 61.53 4.39 -8.85
CA LYS A 916 62.11 3.48 -9.86
C LYS A 916 63.18 4.14 -10.72
N ALA A 917 63.03 5.42 -11.04
CA ALA A 917 64.05 6.19 -11.76
C ALA A 917 65.28 6.54 -10.88
N ARG A 918 65.09 6.77 -9.57
CA ARG A 918 66.17 7.01 -8.59
C ARG A 918 66.99 5.75 -8.27
N GLY A 919 66.41 4.56 -8.41
CA GLY A 919 67.11 3.29 -8.24
C GLY A 919 68.13 2.94 -9.34
N GLN A 920 68.11 3.64 -10.48
CA GLN A 920 68.93 3.28 -11.66
C GLN A 920 70.05 4.28 -12.00
N THR A 921 70.21 5.39 -11.27
CA THR A 921 71.21 6.42 -11.60
C THR A 921 72.15 6.71 -10.43
N ARG A 922 72.90 5.69 -10.00
CA ARG A 922 74.11 5.89 -9.19
C ARG A 922 75.29 6.17 -10.14
N GLY A 923 75.45 7.43 -10.55
CA GLY A 923 76.64 7.85 -11.30
C GLY A 923 76.48 9.15 -12.09
N GLY A 924 76.98 10.25 -11.52
CA GLY A 924 77.56 11.35 -12.28
C GLY A 924 76.63 12.47 -12.77
N ARG A 925 76.93 13.68 -12.28
CA ARG A 925 76.60 15.02 -12.84
C ARG A 925 75.12 15.36 -13.01
N GLY A 926 74.56 16.00 -11.98
CA GLY A 926 73.27 16.70 -12.06
C GLY A 926 73.33 18.07 -11.42
N SER A 927 73.88 19.07 -12.12
CA SER A 927 73.61 20.50 -11.82
C SER A 927 72.78 21.20 -12.90
N ASP A 928 72.54 20.57 -14.05
CA ASP A 928 72.01 21.30 -15.22
C ASP A 928 70.55 20.97 -15.54
N ALA A 929 70.01 19.86 -15.02
CA ALA A 929 68.59 19.50 -15.19
C ALA A 929 67.63 20.35 -14.32
N MET A 930 68.10 20.81 -13.15
CA MET A 930 67.30 21.66 -12.25
C MET A 930 67.20 23.11 -12.75
N ARG A 931 68.15 23.58 -13.57
CA ARG A 931 68.07 24.90 -14.22
C ARG A 931 67.11 24.93 -15.40
N ALA A 932 67.00 23.84 -16.17
CA ALA A 932 66.05 23.76 -17.28
C ALA A 932 64.58 23.71 -16.83
N PHE A 933 64.28 23.11 -15.67
CA PHE A 933 62.91 23.03 -15.15
C PHE A 933 62.39 24.35 -14.54
N VAL A 934 63.30 25.24 -14.12
CA VAL A 934 62.93 26.54 -13.53
C VAL A 934 62.65 27.60 -14.62
N GLU A 935 63.18 27.44 -15.84
CA GLU A 935 62.91 28.36 -16.95
C GLU A 935 61.59 28.08 -17.69
N GLU A 936 61.03 26.87 -17.62
CA GLU A 936 59.77 26.53 -18.32
C GLU A 936 58.49 26.93 -17.55
N GLN A 937 58.60 27.27 -16.26
CA GLN A 937 57.51 27.84 -15.45
C GLN A 937 57.39 29.37 -15.60
N GLY A 938 58.25 30.01 -16.40
CA GLY A 938 58.35 31.47 -16.53
C GLY A 938 57.43 32.14 -17.57
N VAL A 939 56.69 31.41 -18.41
CA VAL A 939 55.99 32.01 -19.58
C VAL A 939 54.46 32.02 -19.49
N ALA A 940 53.82 31.50 -18.44
CA ALA A 940 52.35 31.54 -18.30
C ALA A 940 51.79 32.70 -17.46
N LYS A 941 52.46 33.87 -17.41
CA LYS A 941 51.89 35.12 -16.90
C LYS A 941 51.58 36.10 -18.03
N ARG A 942 50.45 35.90 -18.72
CA ARG A 942 49.67 36.96 -19.39
C ARG A 942 48.30 36.41 -19.78
N GLY A 943 47.27 36.76 -19.01
CA GLY A 943 45.88 36.42 -19.32
C GLY A 943 44.97 36.30 -18.10
N GLY A 944 45.05 37.26 -17.16
CA GLY A 944 44.38 37.14 -15.87
C GLY A 944 43.91 38.46 -15.27
N THR A 945 43.39 39.38 -16.08
CA THR A 945 42.77 40.63 -15.61
C THR A 945 41.65 41.05 -16.56
N ARG A 946 40.50 40.33 -16.56
CA ARG A 946 39.25 40.84 -17.17
C ARG A 946 37.95 40.14 -16.78
N ARG A 947 37.87 39.45 -15.63
CA ARG A 947 36.62 38.77 -15.20
C ARG A 947 36.05 39.19 -13.84
N HIS A 948 36.71 40.09 -13.11
CA HIS A 948 36.19 40.59 -11.84
C HIS A 948 35.47 41.95 -11.92
N SER A 949 35.52 42.66 -13.05
CA SER A 949 34.79 43.93 -13.23
C SER A 949 33.35 43.76 -13.75
N PHE A 950 33.02 42.66 -14.42
CA PHE A 950 31.72 42.48 -15.09
C PHE A 950 30.57 42.07 -14.15
N VAL A 951 30.88 41.46 -13.00
CA VAL A 951 29.86 40.99 -12.04
C VAL A 951 29.37 42.13 -11.14
N LEU A 952 30.24 43.12 -10.86
CA LEU A 952 29.88 44.32 -10.11
C LEU A 952 29.09 45.32 -10.97
N GLU A 953 29.36 45.38 -12.27
CA GLU A 953 28.63 46.26 -13.21
C GLU A 953 27.21 45.74 -13.50
N ALA A 954 27.02 44.41 -13.60
CA ALA A 954 25.69 43.79 -13.78
C ALA A 954 24.79 43.91 -12.52
N GLN A 955 25.36 43.87 -11.31
CA GLN A 955 24.61 44.07 -10.07
C GLN A 955 24.21 45.53 -9.83
N GLN A 956 25.00 46.49 -10.33
CA GLN A 956 24.70 47.92 -10.24
C GLN A 956 23.62 48.33 -11.25
N ILE A 957 23.63 47.75 -12.46
CA ILE A 957 22.59 47.99 -13.47
C ILE A 957 21.23 47.46 -12.99
N LEU A 958 21.17 46.24 -12.43
CA LEU A 958 19.91 45.65 -11.94
C LEU A 958 19.31 46.42 -10.74
N LYS A 959 20.14 46.98 -9.86
CA LYS A 959 19.69 47.85 -8.76
C LYS A 959 19.15 49.20 -9.25
N ASN A 960 19.67 49.73 -10.36
CA ASN A 960 19.20 50.98 -10.94
C ASN A 960 17.92 50.77 -11.76
N THR A 961 17.77 49.63 -12.47
CA THR A 961 16.55 49.35 -13.25
C THR A 961 15.32 49.05 -12.37
N VAL A 962 15.53 48.48 -11.18
CA VAL A 962 14.45 48.26 -10.19
C VAL A 962 14.01 49.56 -9.52
N ARG A 963 14.84 50.61 -9.55
CA ARG A 963 14.53 51.91 -8.95
C ARG A 963 13.75 52.85 -9.88
N GLU A 964 13.73 52.57 -11.19
CA GLU A 964 13.03 53.38 -12.22
C GLU A 964 11.67 52.80 -12.66
N ALA A 965 11.26 51.63 -12.16
CA ALA A 965 10.05 50.92 -12.61
C ALA A 965 8.89 50.93 -11.60
N GLN A 966 8.64 52.06 -10.94
CA GLN A 966 7.40 52.30 -10.19
C GLN A 966 6.65 53.51 -10.77
N PRO A 967 5.49 53.33 -11.40
CA PRO A 967 4.42 54.31 -11.37
C PRO A 967 3.45 53.96 -10.23
N ASP A 968 3.12 54.95 -9.41
CA ASP A 968 2.19 54.89 -8.29
C ASP A 968 0.79 54.37 -8.68
N VAL A 969 0.34 53.28 -8.07
CA VAL A 969 -1.07 52.85 -8.05
C VAL A 969 -1.42 52.36 -6.64
N PRO A 970 -2.52 52.86 -6.00
CA PRO A 970 -2.88 52.54 -4.62
C PRO A 970 -3.47 51.12 -4.42
N PRO A 971 -3.50 50.60 -3.18
CA PRO A 971 -3.44 49.17 -2.88
C PRO A 971 -4.78 48.40 -2.83
N ASP A 972 -5.87 48.91 -3.40
CA ASP A 972 -7.21 48.28 -3.23
C ASP A 972 -7.68 47.36 -4.37
N GLU A 973 -6.94 47.22 -5.48
CA GLU A 973 -7.36 46.36 -6.61
C GLU A 973 -6.54 45.07 -6.81
N ALA A 974 -5.52 44.80 -6.00
CA ALA A 974 -4.62 43.66 -6.20
C ALA A 974 -5.21 42.28 -5.77
N SER A 975 -6.34 42.27 -5.04
CA SER A 975 -6.95 41.03 -4.53
C SER A 975 -7.88 40.32 -5.53
N GLY A 976 -8.32 41.01 -6.60
CA GLY A 976 -9.27 40.47 -7.58
C GLY A 976 -8.66 39.61 -8.70
N GLN A 977 -7.38 39.80 -9.05
CA GLN A 977 -6.79 39.16 -10.23
C GLN A 977 -6.12 37.80 -9.96
N TYR A 978 -5.66 37.53 -8.74
CA TYR A 978 -5.08 36.22 -8.40
C TYR A 978 -6.12 35.09 -8.32
N GLY A 979 -7.38 35.42 -7.99
CA GLY A 979 -8.50 34.46 -7.94
C GLY A 979 -9.14 34.12 -9.29
N ALA A 980 -8.82 34.88 -10.35
CA ALA A 980 -9.27 34.62 -11.72
C ALA A 980 -8.29 33.71 -12.48
N LEU A 981 -6.99 33.85 -12.22
CA LEU A 981 -5.94 33.05 -12.87
C LEU A 981 -5.97 31.57 -12.43
N THR A 982 -6.26 31.30 -11.15
CA THR A 982 -6.42 29.94 -10.62
C THR A 982 -7.70 29.26 -11.11
N ARG A 983 -8.79 30.01 -11.35
CA ARG A 983 -10.03 29.48 -11.94
C ARG A 983 -9.94 29.21 -13.45
N ALA A 984 -9.06 29.93 -14.17
CA ALA A 984 -8.83 29.70 -15.60
C ALA A 984 -7.96 28.46 -15.88
N VAL A 985 -6.99 28.16 -15.01
CA VAL A 985 -6.11 26.98 -15.17
C VAL A 985 -6.83 25.69 -14.76
N SER A 986 -7.73 25.72 -13.77
CA SER A 986 -8.48 24.53 -13.35
C SER A 986 -9.60 24.09 -14.32
N ARG A 987 -10.00 24.93 -15.30
CA ARG A 987 -11.06 24.60 -16.27
C ARG A 987 -10.56 24.00 -17.59
N LYS A 988 -9.24 23.96 -17.84
CA LYS A 988 -8.68 23.54 -19.14
C LYS A 988 -8.01 22.16 -19.16
N VAL A 989 -8.12 21.39 -18.08
CA VAL A 989 -7.71 19.96 -18.01
C VAL A 989 -8.93 19.02 -18.18
N GLY A 990 -10.07 19.55 -18.63
CA GLY A 990 -11.25 18.75 -18.96
C GLY A 990 -11.09 18.06 -20.31
N LEU A 991 -11.04 16.72 -20.26
CA LEU A 991 -11.27 15.78 -21.37
C LEU A 991 -12.31 16.30 -22.38
N THR A 992 -11.96 16.32 -23.67
CA THR A 992 -12.95 16.37 -24.75
C THR A 992 -12.81 15.17 -25.66
N ALA A 993 -13.86 14.34 -25.57
CA ALA A 993 -14.27 13.25 -26.43
C ALA A 993 -13.85 13.35 -27.91
N TRP A 994 -13.37 12.22 -28.41
CA TRP A 994 -13.44 11.87 -29.82
C TRP A 994 -14.90 11.53 -30.18
N SER A 995 -15.48 12.25 -31.13
CA SER A 995 -16.59 11.74 -31.94
C SER A 995 -16.32 12.10 -33.40
N ALA A 996 -16.40 11.09 -34.25
CA ALA A 996 -16.22 11.13 -35.69
C ALA A 996 -17.12 12.18 -36.37
N THR A 997 -16.62 12.79 -37.46
CA THR A 997 -17.14 12.57 -38.83
C THR A 997 -16.40 13.41 -39.89
N THR A 998 -16.01 12.70 -40.96
CA THR A 998 -15.92 13.10 -42.37
C THR A 998 -14.98 14.23 -42.85
N GLY A 999 -13.94 13.80 -43.57
CA GLY A 999 -13.73 14.20 -44.97
C GLY A 999 -12.94 15.49 -45.25
N TRP A 1000 -11.64 15.36 -45.57
CA TRP A 1000 -11.15 15.60 -46.94
C TRP A 1000 -9.65 15.33 -47.08
N SER A 1001 -9.30 15.06 -48.33
CA SER A 1001 -8.11 14.39 -48.86
C SER A 1001 -6.84 15.24 -48.96
N SER A 1002 -5.71 14.52 -48.85
CA SER A 1002 -4.44 14.69 -49.58
C SER A 1002 -3.56 15.92 -49.25
N ARG A 1003 -2.33 15.67 -48.76
CA ARG A 1003 -1.15 15.44 -49.62
C ARG A 1003 0.09 15.11 -48.76
N ARG A 1004 0.72 14.00 -49.15
CA ARG A 1004 2.13 13.63 -48.96
C ARG A 1004 3.06 14.84 -49.15
N VAL A 1005 4.02 15.02 -48.23
CA VAL A 1005 5.46 15.11 -48.55
C VAL A 1005 6.24 14.46 -47.39
N VAL A 1006 7.13 13.56 -47.78
CA VAL A 1006 8.05 12.75 -46.96
C VAL A 1006 9.36 13.54 -46.78
N GLY A 1007 10.01 13.40 -45.61
CA GLY A 1007 11.36 13.87 -45.33
C GLY A 1007 11.59 14.05 -43.83
#